data_AF-A0A9F2W790-F1
#
_entry.id   AF-A0A9F2W790-F1
#
_cell.length_a   1.000
_cell.length_b   1.000
_cell.length_c   1.000
_cell.angle_alpha   90.00
_cell.angle_beta   90.00
_cell.angle_gamma   90.00
#
_symmetry.space_group_name_H-M   'P 1'
#
loop_
_entity.id
_entity.type
_entity.pdbx_description
1 polymer ?
#
loop_
_entity_poly.entity_id
_entity_poly.type
_entity_poly.pdbx_seq_one_letter_code
_entity_poly.pdbx_strand_id
1 'polypeptide(L)'
;MEAVNLLSSNKYTEKQIGYLFISVLVNSNSELIRLINNAIKNDLASRNPTFMCLALHCIANVGSREMAEAFASEIPRILVAGDTMDSVKQSAALCLLRLYKTSPDLVPMGEWTSRVVHLLNDQHMGVVTAAVSLIACLCKKNPDDFKTCVSLAVSRLSRIVSSASTDLQDYTYYFVPAPWLSVKLLRLLQCYPPPEDAAVKGRLVECLETILNKAQEPPKSKKVQHSNAKNAILFEAISLIIHYDSEPNLLVRACNQLGQFLQHRETNLRYLALESMCTLASSEFSHEAVKTHIETVINALKTERDVSVRQRAADLLYAMCDRTNAKQIVSEMLSYLETADYSIREEIVLKVAILAEKYAVDYSWYVDTILNLIRIAGDYVSEEVWYRVIQIVINRDDVQGYAAKTVFEALQAPACHENMVKVGGYILGEFGNLIAGDPRSSPLVQFNLLHSKFHLCSVSTRALLLSTYIKFINLFPETKGTIQEVLRSDSQIRNADVELQQRAVEYLKLSSIASTDVLATVLEEMPPFPERESSILAKLKKKKGPGAGSELDDGKKDPNSEINGGMEPSASTASTPSPSADLLGLRAAPATAPGAPASTGNLLVDVFSDSPSAAAGLASGAEENFLSDLEAPPENPASLLVEAGLPADSGAAASVSEDPALPIAEADELLHKFVCKNNGVLFENQLLQIGVKSEFRQNLGRMYLFYGNKTSVQFQSFTPTVSYPGDLQSQLNIQTKAVEPLVEGGAQVQQVLNIECLSDFTEAPLINIKFRYGGTLQNLTLKLPITVNKFFQATEMQSQDFFQRWKQLSLPQQEAQKIFKANHPMDSEVTKAKLLGFGSALLEKVDPNPDNYVGAGIIQTKALQVGCLLRLEPNAQAQMYRLTLRTSKESVSKHLCELLSQQF
;
A
#
# COMPACT_ATOMS: atom_id res chain seq x y z
N MET A 1 9.22 40.70 -3.18
CA MET A 1 9.49 41.89 -4.00
C MET A 1 10.96 42.03 -4.35
N GLU A 2 11.88 42.00 -3.39
CA GLU A 2 13.33 42.12 -3.67
C GLU A 2 13.85 41.07 -4.67
N ALA A 3 13.43 39.81 -4.54
CA ALA A 3 13.78 38.75 -5.51
C ALA A 3 13.29 39.03 -6.94
N VAL A 4 12.16 39.74 -7.11
CA VAL A 4 11.65 40.15 -8.43
C VAL A 4 12.50 41.30 -8.99
N ASN A 5 13.01 42.19 -8.14
CA ASN A 5 13.95 43.24 -8.55
C ASN A 5 15.28 42.64 -9.04
N LEU A 6 15.75 41.55 -8.42
CA LEU A 6 16.95 40.83 -8.86
C LEU A 6 16.85 40.30 -10.29
N LEU A 7 15.64 39.96 -10.76
CA LEU A 7 15.42 39.52 -12.15
C LEU A 7 15.73 40.61 -13.19
N SER A 8 15.69 41.89 -12.79
CA SER A 8 15.98 43.02 -13.66
C SER A 8 17.46 43.42 -13.65
N SER A 9 18.30 42.79 -12.83
CA SER A 9 19.74 43.09 -12.74
C SER A 9 20.50 42.59 -13.97
N ASN A 10 21.52 43.30 -14.44
CA ASN A 10 22.36 42.82 -15.56
C ASN A 10 23.41 41.78 -15.13
N LYS A 11 23.57 41.51 -13.82
CA LYS A 11 24.54 40.54 -13.32
C LYS A 11 23.92 39.14 -13.29
N TYR A 12 24.61 38.20 -13.92
CA TYR A 12 24.19 36.80 -14.00
C TYR A 12 23.92 36.17 -12.62
N THR A 13 24.81 36.37 -11.65
CA THR A 13 24.68 35.79 -10.31
C THR A 13 23.44 36.29 -9.57
N GLU A 14 23.15 37.59 -9.66
CA GLU A 14 21.96 38.20 -9.05
C GLU A 14 20.67 37.68 -9.72
N LYS A 15 20.63 37.62 -11.06
CA LYS A 15 19.50 37.02 -11.80
C LYS A 15 19.29 35.55 -11.47
N GLN A 16 20.37 34.76 -11.41
CA GLN A 16 20.32 33.33 -11.12
C GLN A 16 19.71 33.07 -9.73
N ILE A 17 20.14 33.82 -8.71
CA ILE A 17 19.58 33.72 -7.35
C ILE A 17 18.12 34.19 -7.34
N GLY A 18 17.79 35.27 -8.06
CA GLY A 18 16.41 35.74 -8.20
C GLY A 18 15.49 34.67 -8.81
N TYR A 19 15.89 34.07 -9.93
CA TYR A 19 15.14 33.00 -10.59
C TYR A 19 15.02 31.73 -9.73
N LEU A 20 16.09 31.35 -9.02
CA LEU A 20 16.06 30.21 -8.10
C LEU A 20 15.09 30.45 -6.95
N PHE A 21 15.18 31.61 -6.29
CA PHE A 21 14.29 32.01 -5.20
C PHE A 21 12.82 31.98 -5.65
N ILE A 22 12.54 32.51 -6.83
CA ILE A 22 11.19 32.50 -7.40
C ILE A 22 10.70 31.07 -7.67
N SER A 23 11.54 30.21 -8.26
CA SER A 23 11.15 28.83 -8.58
C SER A 23 10.87 27.96 -7.35
N VAL A 24 11.46 28.28 -6.19
CA VAL A 24 11.31 27.50 -4.96
C VAL A 24 10.21 28.04 -4.06
N LEU A 25 10.06 29.37 -3.96
CA LEU A 25 9.24 30.02 -2.92
C LEU A 25 7.95 30.65 -3.44
N VAL A 26 7.80 30.89 -4.75
CA VAL A 26 6.61 31.55 -5.29
C VAL A 26 5.52 30.51 -5.54
N ASN A 27 4.42 30.64 -4.79
CA ASN A 27 3.21 29.85 -4.98
C ASN A 27 2.43 30.34 -6.21
N SER A 28 1.76 29.43 -6.93
CA SER A 28 1.09 29.68 -8.22
C SER A 28 -0.07 30.70 -8.18
N ASN A 29 -0.49 31.15 -7.00
CA ASN A 29 -1.53 32.16 -6.78
C ASN A 29 -0.98 33.54 -6.33
N SER A 30 0.33 33.77 -6.44
CA SER A 30 0.91 35.07 -6.04
C SER A 30 0.62 36.17 -7.06
N GLU A 31 0.18 37.34 -6.61
CA GLU A 31 0.03 38.55 -7.44
C GLU A 31 1.34 38.98 -8.14
N LEU A 32 2.49 38.47 -7.66
CA LEU A 32 3.80 38.74 -8.22
C LEU A 32 4.05 38.00 -9.55
N ILE A 33 3.26 36.97 -9.89
CA ILE A 33 3.44 36.17 -11.11
C ILE A 33 3.38 37.03 -12.37
N ARG A 34 2.52 38.05 -12.41
CA ARG A 34 2.45 38.96 -13.55
C ARG A 34 3.75 39.75 -13.77
N LEU A 35 4.40 40.20 -12.69
CA LEU A 35 5.68 40.89 -12.77
C LEU A 35 6.80 39.95 -13.21
N ILE A 36 6.79 38.72 -12.69
CA ILE A 36 7.73 37.67 -13.06
C ILE A 36 7.58 37.32 -14.55
N ASN A 37 6.35 37.17 -15.04
CA ASN A 37 6.07 36.90 -16.46
C ASN A 37 6.62 38.01 -17.36
N ASN A 38 6.50 39.28 -16.98
CA ASN A 38 7.08 40.38 -17.73
C ASN A 38 8.61 40.33 -17.78
N ALA A 39 9.27 40.00 -16.65
CA ALA A 39 10.72 39.86 -16.60
C ALA A 39 11.21 38.67 -17.46
N ILE A 40 10.52 37.52 -17.37
CA ILE A 40 10.77 36.34 -18.21
C ILE A 40 10.65 36.69 -19.69
N LYS A 41 9.61 37.43 -20.08
CA LYS A 41 9.40 37.84 -21.47
C LYS A 41 10.53 38.71 -22.01
N ASN A 42 11.04 39.63 -21.19
CA ASN A 42 12.21 40.44 -21.54
C ASN A 42 13.48 39.58 -21.71
N ASP A 43 13.67 38.58 -20.86
CA ASP A 43 14.84 37.69 -20.93
C ASP A 43 14.75 36.70 -22.11
N LEU A 44 13.55 36.22 -22.46
CA LEU A 44 13.33 35.41 -23.67
C LEU A 44 13.55 36.22 -24.95
N ALA A 45 13.20 37.51 -24.95
CA ALA A 45 13.48 38.42 -26.07
C ALA A 45 14.96 38.85 -26.13
N SER A 46 15.74 38.62 -25.06
CA SER A 46 17.16 38.94 -25.04
C SER A 46 17.96 37.99 -25.94
N ARG A 47 19.05 38.48 -26.54
CA ARG A 47 19.99 37.63 -27.33
C ARG A 47 20.96 36.83 -26.45
N ASN A 48 20.83 36.90 -25.12
CA ASN A 48 21.76 36.22 -24.22
C ASN A 48 21.24 34.79 -23.92
N PRO A 49 21.90 33.74 -24.42
CA PRO A 49 21.42 32.36 -24.25
C PRO A 49 21.36 31.94 -22.77
N THR A 50 22.22 32.48 -21.91
CA THR A 50 22.19 32.16 -20.46
C THR A 50 20.94 32.69 -19.77
N PHE A 51 20.51 33.91 -20.10
CA PHE A 51 19.29 34.51 -19.53
C PHE A 51 18.04 33.83 -20.09
N MET A 52 18.02 33.50 -21.39
CA MET A 52 16.96 32.69 -21.98
C MET A 52 16.82 31.33 -21.27
N CYS A 53 17.93 30.63 -20.98
CA CYS A 53 17.89 29.36 -20.26
C CYS A 53 17.36 29.51 -18.83
N LEU A 54 17.78 30.54 -18.09
CA LEU A 54 17.25 30.81 -16.73
C LEU A 54 15.74 31.05 -16.76
N ALA A 55 15.26 31.85 -17.73
CA ALA A 55 13.85 32.12 -17.93
C ALA A 55 13.06 30.84 -18.28
N LEU A 56 13.56 30.01 -19.21
CA LEU A 56 12.95 28.74 -19.58
C LEU A 56 12.90 27.73 -18.43
N HIS A 57 13.95 27.65 -17.61
CA HIS A 57 13.97 26.81 -16.41
C HIS A 57 12.97 27.29 -15.36
N CYS A 58 12.83 28.61 -15.19
CA CYS A 58 11.84 29.19 -14.28
C CYS A 58 10.41 28.82 -14.71
N ILE A 59 10.09 28.96 -16.00
CA ILE A 59 8.79 28.57 -16.56
C ILE A 59 8.52 27.07 -16.32
N ALA A 60 9.51 26.20 -16.58
CA ALA A 60 9.36 24.76 -16.40
C ALA A 60 9.14 24.37 -14.92
N ASN A 61 9.86 24.99 -13.99
CA ASN A 61 9.77 24.67 -12.57
C ASN A 61 8.46 25.17 -11.94
N VAL A 62 8.03 26.39 -12.28
CA VAL A 62 6.79 26.99 -11.73
C VAL A 62 5.55 26.39 -12.40
N GLY A 63 5.52 26.36 -13.74
CA GLY A 63 4.48 25.70 -14.52
C GLY A 63 3.05 26.15 -14.22
N SER A 64 2.80 27.44 -13.97
CA SER A 64 1.44 27.93 -13.73
C SER A 64 0.62 27.97 -15.03
N ARG A 65 -0.71 27.89 -14.91
CA ARG A 65 -1.63 28.03 -16.06
C ARG A 65 -1.45 29.38 -16.75
N GLU A 66 -1.27 30.46 -15.98
CA GLU A 66 -1.01 31.80 -16.52
C GLU A 66 0.29 31.87 -17.33
N MET A 67 1.36 31.19 -16.89
CA MET A 67 2.61 31.07 -17.66
C MET A 67 2.40 30.28 -18.95
N ALA A 68 1.61 29.21 -18.90
CA ALA A 68 1.28 28.47 -20.10
C ALA A 68 0.51 29.35 -21.11
N GLU A 69 -0.49 30.10 -20.66
CA GLU A 69 -1.25 31.04 -21.50
C GLU A 69 -0.35 32.12 -22.11
N ALA A 70 0.62 32.62 -21.34
CA ALA A 70 1.54 33.66 -21.80
C ALA A 70 2.60 33.16 -22.80
N PHE A 71 3.14 31.95 -22.61
CA PHE A 71 4.36 31.49 -23.31
C PHE A 71 4.16 30.28 -24.22
N ALA A 72 3.01 29.59 -24.22
CA ALA A 72 2.79 28.38 -25.01
C ALA A 72 2.97 28.55 -26.52
N SER A 73 2.76 29.77 -27.05
CA SER A 73 2.98 30.07 -28.48
C SER A 73 4.39 30.55 -28.81
N GLU A 74 5.13 31.06 -27.81
CA GLU A 74 6.46 31.67 -27.99
C GLU A 74 7.57 30.61 -27.89
N ILE A 75 7.48 29.69 -26.94
CA ILE A 75 8.50 28.66 -26.70
C ILE A 75 8.71 27.74 -27.92
N PRO A 76 7.67 27.24 -28.62
CA PRO A 76 7.86 26.46 -29.84
C PRO A 76 8.60 27.24 -30.93
N ARG A 77 8.42 28.56 -31.02
CA ARG A 77 9.13 29.41 -31.99
C ARG A 77 10.62 29.50 -31.66
N ILE A 78 10.96 29.67 -30.38
CA ILE A 78 12.36 29.66 -29.90
C ILE A 78 13.01 28.30 -30.18
N LEU A 79 12.27 27.21 -29.98
CA LEU A 79 12.76 25.85 -30.22
C LEU A 79 13.11 25.57 -31.69
N VAL A 80 12.30 26.05 -32.63
CA VAL A 80 12.51 25.81 -34.08
C VAL A 80 13.29 26.92 -34.78
N ALA A 81 13.74 27.94 -34.05
CA ALA A 81 14.58 29.00 -34.59
C ALA A 81 15.98 28.46 -34.93
N GLY A 82 16.47 28.78 -36.13
CA GLY A 82 17.76 28.26 -36.62
C GLY A 82 18.98 28.93 -35.99
N ASP A 83 18.83 30.16 -35.52
CA ASP A 83 19.86 31.01 -34.91
C ASP A 83 20.02 30.81 -33.40
N THR A 84 19.16 30.00 -32.77
CA THR A 84 19.24 29.73 -31.33
C THR A 84 20.32 28.69 -31.01
N MET A 85 21.02 28.92 -29.90
CA MET A 85 22.07 28.02 -29.41
C MET A 85 21.49 26.68 -28.94
N ASP A 86 22.26 25.61 -29.07
CA ASP A 86 21.82 24.24 -28.76
C ASP A 86 21.38 24.06 -27.29
N SER A 87 21.99 24.78 -26.35
CA SER A 87 21.60 24.79 -24.93
C SER A 87 20.19 25.36 -24.73
N VAL A 88 19.83 26.40 -25.48
CA VAL A 88 18.51 27.03 -25.43
C VAL A 88 17.45 26.10 -26.02
N LYS A 89 17.75 25.42 -27.14
CA LYS A 89 16.85 24.42 -27.75
C LYS A 89 16.53 23.27 -26.79
N GLN A 90 17.53 22.79 -26.06
CA GLN A 90 17.35 21.75 -25.03
C GLN A 90 16.37 22.19 -23.93
N SER A 91 16.63 23.36 -23.34
CA SER A 91 15.76 23.92 -22.29
C SER A 91 14.36 24.24 -22.82
N ALA A 92 14.24 24.74 -24.05
CA ALA A 92 12.97 25.07 -24.67
C ALA A 92 12.10 23.84 -24.92
N ALA A 93 12.68 22.74 -25.42
CA ALA A 93 11.95 21.48 -25.65
C ALA A 93 11.42 20.87 -24.33
N LEU A 94 12.23 20.87 -23.26
CA LEU A 94 11.80 20.36 -21.96
C LEU A 94 10.80 21.29 -21.27
N CYS A 95 10.95 22.60 -21.43
CA CYS A 95 9.99 23.59 -20.95
C CYS A 95 8.63 23.42 -21.63
N LEU A 96 8.61 23.27 -22.97
CA LEU A 96 7.38 22.99 -23.72
C LEU A 96 6.73 21.66 -23.30
N LEU A 97 7.53 20.61 -23.08
CA LEU A 97 7.05 19.33 -22.55
C LEU A 97 6.35 19.50 -21.19
N ARG A 98 6.92 20.31 -20.30
CA ARG A 98 6.36 20.57 -18.98
C ARG A 98 5.08 21.40 -19.03
N LEU A 99 5.02 22.42 -19.89
CA LEU A 99 3.79 23.18 -20.13
C LEU A 99 2.69 22.30 -20.71
N TYR A 100 3.03 21.45 -21.69
CA TYR A 100 2.08 20.51 -22.28
C TYR A 100 1.51 19.52 -21.26
N LYS A 101 2.33 19.00 -20.33
CA LYS A 101 1.85 18.12 -19.24
C LYS A 101 0.94 18.84 -18.24
N THR A 102 1.13 20.15 -18.05
CA THR A 102 0.38 20.93 -17.05
C THR A 102 -0.95 21.44 -17.60
N SER A 103 -0.94 21.92 -18.85
CA SER A 103 -2.12 22.43 -19.53
C SER A 103 -2.08 22.05 -21.02
N PRO A 104 -2.51 20.82 -21.36
CA PRO A 104 -2.46 20.33 -22.74
C PRO A 104 -3.27 21.19 -23.71
N ASP A 105 -4.38 21.77 -23.25
CA ASP A 105 -5.36 22.50 -24.08
C ASP A 105 -4.80 23.81 -24.65
N LEU A 106 -3.74 24.34 -24.05
CA LEU A 106 -3.16 25.64 -24.38
C LEU A 106 -1.98 25.57 -25.36
N VAL A 107 -1.49 24.37 -25.67
CA VAL A 107 -0.36 24.18 -26.60
C VAL A 107 -0.92 23.81 -27.97
N PRO A 108 -1.04 24.77 -28.91
CA PRO A 108 -1.56 24.49 -30.23
C PRO A 108 -0.56 23.67 -31.04
N MET A 109 -1.04 22.56 -31.60
CA MET A 109 -0.30 21.83 -32.64
C MET A 109 -0.31 22.68 -33.91
N GLY A 110 0.82 22.73 -34.63
CA GLY A 110 0.93 23.60 -35.80
C GLY A 110 2.21 23.38 -36.61
N GLU A 111 2.62 24.39 -37.37
CA GLU A 111 3.72 24.32 -38.35
C GLU A 111 5.09 23.91 -37.75
N TRP A 112 5.25 24.02 -36.43
CA TRP A 112 6.49 23.67 -35.75
C TRP A 112 6.66 22.15 -35.55
N THR A 113 5.60 21.34 -35.70
CA THR A 113 5.64 19.88 -35.49
C THR A 113 6.66 19.19 -36.40
N SER A 114 6.65 19.49 -37.71
CA SER A 114 7.59 18.91 -38.67
C SER A 114 9.04 19.30 -38.38
N ARG A 115 9.26 20.54 -37.92
CA ARG A 115 10.59 21.04 -37.53
C ARG A 115 11.08 20.36 -36.25
N VAL A 116 10.20 20.11 -35.28
CA VAL A 116 10.54 19.36 -34.05
C VAL A 116 10.94 17.93 -34.38
N VAL A 117 10.27 17.26 -35.32
CA VAL A 117 10.71 15.94 -35.81
C VAL A 117 12.10 16.03 -36.46
N HIS A 118 12.37 17.09 -37.23
CA HIS A 118 13.68 17.30 -37.85
C HIS A 118 14.81 17.52 -36.83
N LEU A 119 14.53 17.99 -35.61
CA LEU A 119 15.53 18.09 -34.53
C LEU A 119 16.15 16.74 -34.16
N LEU A 120 15.52 15.60 -34.51
CA LEU A 120 16.13 14.28 -34.36
C LEU A 120 17.38 14.10 -35.24
N ASN A 121 17.55 14.94 -36.26
CA ASN A 121 18.72 14.92 -37.13
C ASN A 121 19.86 15.84 -36.71
N ASP A 122 19.69 16.60 -35.63
CA ASP A 122 20.69 17.54 -35.13
C ASP A 122 22.03 16.85 -34.82
N GLN A 123 23.12 17.61 -34.94
CA GLN A 123 24.47 17.15 -34.61
C GLN A 123 24.63 17.03 -33.09
N HIS A 124 24.01 17.93 -32.32
CA HIS A 124 24.12 17.95 -30.87
C HIS A 124 23.17 16.94 -30.22
N MET A 125 23.71 15.87 -29.65
CA MET A 125 22.94 14.77 -29.05
C MET A 125 22.02 15.22 -27.89
N GLY A 126 22.38 16.29 -27.18
CA GLY A 126 21.52 16.89 -26.15
C GLY A 126 20.20 17.43 -26.72
N VAL A 127 20.23 18.07 -27.90
CA VAL A 127 19.03 18.60 -28.57
C VAL A 127 18.13 17.43 -28.98
N VAL A 128 18.72 16.38 -29.55
CA VAL A 128 18.01 15.13 -29.88
C VAL A 128 17.36 14.52 -28.63
N THR A 129 18.08 14.45 -27.51
CA THR A 129 17.58 13.90 -26.25
C THR A 129 16.35 14.65 -25.72
N ALA A 130 16.37 15.98 -25.77
CA ALA A 130 15.25 16.82 -25.37
C ALA A 130 14.08 16.70 -26.35
N ALA A 131 14.35 16.70 -27.66
CA ALA A 131 13.34 16.53 -28.71
C ALA A 131 12.64 15.18 -28.63
N VAL A 132 13.38 14.07 -28.45
CA VAL A 132 12.79 12.73 -28.24
C VAL A 132 11.86 12.72 -27.03
N SER A 133 12.24 13.38 -25.93
CA SER A 133 11.42 13.43 -24.72
C SER A 133 10.11 14.20 -24.93
N LEU A 134 10.15 15.28 -25.72
CA LEU A 134 8.97 16.04 -26.14
C LEU A 134 8.09 15.20 -27.07
N ILE A 135 8.64 14.63 -28.13
CA ILE A 135 7.93 13.83 -29.13
C ILE A 135 7.26 12.62 -28.47
N ALA A 136 7.95 11.91 -27.57
CA ALA A 136 7.41 10.75 -26.85
C ALA A 136 6.17 11.11 -26.00
N CYS A 137 6.01 12.38 -25.60
CA CYS A 137 4.82 12.84 -24.89
C CYS A 137 3.70 13.29 -25.84
N LEU A 138 4.05 13.90 -26.97
CA LEU A 138 3.10 14.42 -27.95
C LEU A 138 2.46 13.29 -28.78
N CYS A 139 3.24 12.28 -29.17
CA CYS A 139 2.76 11.16 -30.00
C CYS A 139 1.68 10.31 -29.32
N LYS A 140 1.60 10.30 -27.98
CA LYS A 140 0.56 9.58 -27.24
C LYS A 140 -0.86 10.09 -27.52
N LYS A 141 -1.01 11.37 -27.89
CA LYS A 141 -2.31 11.94 -28.29
C LYS A 141 -2.45 12.05 -29.81
N ASN A 142 -1.36 12.41 -30.49
CA ASN A 142 -1.36 12.65 -31.94
C ASN A 142 -0.26 11.79 -32.60
N PRO A 143 -0.48 10.48 -32.82
CA PRO A 143 0.57 9.61 -33.38
C PRO A 143 0.86 9.91 -34.85
N ASP A 144 -0.14 10.27 -35.65
CA ASP A 144 0.00 10.44 -37.10
C ASP A 144 0.95 11.59 -37.49
N ASP A 145 0.87 12.71 -36.76
CA ASP A 145 1.70 13.90 -37.02
C ASP A 145 3.21 13.65 -36.83
N PHE A 146 3.55 12.65 -36.01
CA PHE A 146 4.93 12.32 -35.66
C PHE A 146 5.38 11.00 -36.29
N LYS A 147 4.60 10.34 -37.16
CA LYS A 147 4.96 9.02 -37.78
C LYS A 147 6.35 9.02 -38.43
N THR A 148 6.78 10.14 -39.02
CA THR A 148 8.11 10.29 -39.63
C THR A 148 9.27 10.21 -38.62
N CYS A 149 9.01 10.43 -37.32
CA CYS A 149 10.01 10.33 -36.27
C CYS A 149 10.54 8.89 -36.10
N VAL A 150 9.74 7.87 -36.43
CA VAL A 150 10.11 6.45 -36.30
C VAL A 150 11.31 6.12 -37.19
N SER A 151 11.25 6.47 -38.48
CA SER A 151 12.36 6.21 -39.42
C SER A 151 13.64 6.95 -39.02
N LEU A 152 13.51 8.20 -38.57
CA LEU A 152 14.65 8.99 -38.07
C LEU A 152 15.23 8.41 -36.78
N ALA A 153 14.38 7.99 -35.84
CA ALA A 153 14.80 7.38 -34.58
C ALA A 153 15.54 6.07 -34.82
N VAL A 154 15.05 5.20 -35.72
CA VAL A 154 15.73 3.95 -36.09
C VAL A 154 17.08 4.23 -36.76
N SER A 155 17.15 5.19 -37.69
CA SER A 155 18.41 5.58 -38.31
C SER A 155 19.42 6.13 -37.30
N ARG A 156 18.97 6.93 -36.33
CA ARG A 156 19.82 7.46 -35.27
C ARG A 156 20.29 6.38 -34.31
N LEU A 157 19.39 5.49 -33.89
CA LEU A 157 19.73 4.36 -33.04
C LEU A 157 20.79 3.48 -33.73
N SER A 158 20.59 3.15 -35.01
CA SER A 158 21.56 2.40 -35.84
C SER A 158 22.95 3.03 -35.83
N ARG A 159 23.04 4.35 -36.03
CA ARG A 159 24.34 5.06 -35.96
C ARG A 159 24.97 4.95 -34.58
N ILE A 160 24.20 5.14 -33.51
CA ILE A 160 24.72 5.09 -32.12
C ILE A 160 25.21 3.67 -31.78
N VAL A 161 24.44 2.63 -32.13
CA VAL A 161 24.82 1.24 -31.81
C VAL A 161 25.96 0.75 -32.69
N SER A 162 26.15 1.26 -33.90
CA SER A 162 27.26 0.88 -34.77
C SER A 162 28.54 1.71 -34.54
N SER A 163 28.44 2.89 -33.91
CA SER A 163 29.59 3.78 -33.66
C SER A 163 30.63 3.16 -32.73
N ALA A 164 31.90 3.48 -33.01
CA ALA A 164 33.01 3.19 -32.12
C ALA A 164 33.04 4.20 -30.96
N SER A 165 33.67 3.82 -29.83
CA SER A 165 33.79 4.69 -28.66
C SER A 165 34.58 5.98 -28.91
N THR A 166 35.27 6.09 -30.05
CA THR A 166 36.04 7.27 -30.49
C THR A 166 35.17 8.37 -31.09
N ASP A 167 34.00 8.03 -31.62
CA ASP A 167 33.19 8.95 -32.44
C ASP A 167 32.32 9.89 -31.58
N LEU A 168 32.09 9.53 -30.32
CA LEU A 168 31.18 10.20 -29.39
C LEU A 168 31.88 10.51 -28.06
N GLN A 169 32.98 11.26 -28.09
CA GLN A 169 33.84 11.46 -26.91
C GLN A 169 33.09 12.09 -25.72
N ASP A 170 32.28 13.12 -25.95
CA ASP A 170 31.56 13.84 -24.88
C ASP A 170 30.26 13.15 -24.42
N TYR A 171 29.74 12.22 -25.22
CA TYR A 171 28.47 11.51 -24.97
C TYR A 171 28.65 10.01 -24.68
N THR A 172 29.90 9.55 -24.62
CA THR A 172 30.23 8.19 -24.18
C THR A 172 30.27 8.15 -22.66
N TYR A 173 29.55 7.19 -22.07
CA TYR A 173 29.55 6.96 -20.63
C TYR A 173 30.17 5.59 -20.34
N TYR A 174 31.35 5.58 -19.74
CA TYR A 174 32.12 4.35 -19.46
C TYR A 174 32.18 3.38 -20.65
N PHE A 175 32.65 3.83 -21.83
CA PHE A 175 32.73 3.03 -23.06
C PHE A 175 31.39 2.57 -23.66
N VAL A 176 30.26 3.07 -23.15
CA VAL A 176 28.92 2.86 -23.73
C VAL A 176 28.51 4.13 -24.48
N PRO A 177 28.24 4.08 -25.79
CA PRO A 177 27.87 5.26 -26.57
C PRO A 177 26.44 5.70 -26.25
N ALA A 178 26.29 6.93 -25.76
CA ALA A 178 25.00 7.61 -25.53
C ALA A 178 23.88 6.71 -24.94
N PRO A 179 24.07 6.12 -23.73
CA PRO A 179 23.12 5.15 -23.18
C PRO A 179 21.74 5.73 -22.92
N TRP A 180 21.64 6.94 -22.35
CA TRP A 180 20.35 7.58 -22.08
C TRP A 180 19.56 7.93 -23.34
N LEU A 181 20.26 8.32 -24.40
CA LEU A 181 19.63 8.61 -25.69
C LEU A 181 19.12 7.31 -26.33
N SER A 182 19.90 6.23 -26.27
CA SER A 182 19.50 4.91 -26.78
C SER A 182 18.23 4.41 -26.08
N VAL A 183 18.17 4.50 -24.74
CA VAL A 183 16.97 4.16 -23.95
C VAL A 183 15.77 5.03 -24.36
N LYS A 184 15.97 6.35 -24.50
CA LYS A 184 14.88 7.25 -24.90
C LYS A 184 14.38 6.99 -26.33
N LEU A 185 15.26 6.62 -27.26
CA LEU A 185 14.88 6.25 -28.63
C LEU A 185 14.07 4.95 -28.62
N LEU A 186 14.53 3.92 -27.90
CA LEU A 186 13.80 2.66 -27.77
C LEU A 186 12.40 2.86 -27.15
N ARG A 187 12.31 3.70 -26.11
CA ARG A 187 11.04 4.04 -25.47
C ARG A 187 10.12 4.89 -26.36
N LEU A 188 10.68 5.74 -27.22
CA LEU A 188 9.91 6.42 -28.26
C LEU A 188 9.33 5.43 -29.27
N LEU A 189 10.10 4.42 -29.67
CA LEU A 189 9.63 3.37 -30.57
C LEU A 189 8.50 2.53 -29.94
N GLN A 190 8.54 2.27 -28.63
CA GLN A 190 7.43 1.62 -27.91
C GLN A 190 6.10 2.41 -27.95
N CYS A 191 6.11 3.68 -28.34
CA CYS A 191 4.88 4.46 -28.50
C CYS A 191 4.19 4.22 -29.86
N TYR A 192 4.80 3.44 -30.75
CA TYR A 192 4.31 3.15 -32.09
C TYR A 192 4.21 1.64 -32.33
N PRO A 193 3.35 1.21 -33.26
CA PRO A 193 3.39 -0.16 -33.75
C PRO A 193 4.69 -0.43 -34.55
N PRO A 194 5.01 -1.71 -34.81
CA PRO A 194 6.13 -2.09 -35.67
C PRO A 194 6.09 -1.35 -37.02
N PRO A 195 7.25 -0.88 -37.54
CA PRO A 195 7.29 -0.18 -38.82
C PRO A 195 6.76 -1.04 -39.98
N GLU A 196 5.88 -0.46 -40.80
CA GLU A 196 5.31 -1.11 -42.00
C GLU A 196 6.35 -1.25 -43.13
N ASP A 197 7.29 -0.31 -43.23
CA ASP A 197 8.37 -0.35 -44.21
C ASP A 197 9.40 -1.44 -43.86
N ALA A 198 9.51 -2.43 -44.74
CA ALA A 198 10.43 -3.57 -44.59
C ALA A 198 11.90 -3.13 -44.40
N ALA A 199 12.34 -2.03 -45.03
CA ALA A 199 13.70 -1.54 -44.89
C ALA A 199 13.96 -0.97 -43.48
N VAL A 200 13.00 -0.21 -42.94
CA VAL A 200 13.08 0.35 -41.58
C VAL A 200 12.95 -0.76 -40.53
N LYS A 201 12.03 -1.70 -40.74
CA LYS A 201 11.87 -2.89 -39.88
C LYS A 201 13.15 -3.73 -39.85
N GLY A 202 13.74 -4.03 -41.00
CA GLY A 202 14.99 -4.79 -41.08
C GLY A 202 16.14 -4.11 -40.34
N ARG A 203 16.29 -2.79 -40.50
CA ARG A 203 17.31 -2.01 -39.77
C ARG A 203 17.07 -2.02 -38.26
N LEU A 204 15.81 -1.92 -37.81
CA LEU A 204 15.47 -2.01 -36.39
C LEU A 204 15.83 -3.38 -35.82
N VAL A 205 15.49 -4.46 -36.52
CA VAL A 205 15.83 -5.83 -36.12
C VAL A 205 17.36 -5.99 -35.99
N GLU A 206 18.13 -5.53 -36.97
CA GLU A 206 19.60 -5.56 -36.91
C GLU A 206 20.16 -4.75 -35.72
N CYS A 207 19.55 -3.59 -35.40
CA CYS A 207 19.91 -2.81 -34.21
C CYS A 207 19.64 -3.59 -32.91
N LEU A 208 18.50 -4.29 -32.83
CA LEU A 208 18.15 -5.09 -31.65
C LEU A 208 19.08 -6.30 -31.51
N GLU A 209 19.40 -6.99 -32.62
CA GLU A 209 20.36 -8.09 -32.61
C GLU A 209 21.75 -7.64 -32.19
N THR A 210 22.22 -6.50 -32.69
CA THR A 210 23.52 -5.94 -32.28
C THR A 210 23.55 -5.54 -30.80
N ILE A 211 22.45 -5.01 -30.24
CA ILE A 211 22.33 -4.75 -28.80
C ILE A 211 22.41 -6.06 -27.99
N LEU A 212 21.68 -7.11 -28.41
CA LEU A 212 21.71 -8.42 -27.76
C LEU A 212 23.12 -9.05 -27.82
N ASN A 213 23.80 -8.96 -28.96
CA ASN A 213 25.17 -9.46 -29.10
C ASN A 213 26.15 -8.73 -28.19
N LYS A 214 26.06 -7.39 -28.11
CA LYS A 214 26.88 -6.56 -27.20
C LYS A 214 26.62 -6.86 -25.71
N ALA A 215 25.42 -7.30 -25.37
CA ALA A 215 25.13 -7.74 -24.00
C ALA A 215 25.92 -9.01 -23.62
N GLN A 216 26.05 -9.94 -24.56
CA GLN A 216 26.80 -11.20 -24.39
C GLN A 216 28.32 -11.01 -24.42
N GLU A 217 28.81 -9.96 -25.06
CA GLU A 217 30.23 -9.62 -25.04
C GLU A 217 30.75 -9.37 -23.62
N PRO A 218 31.97 -9.83 -23.29
CA PRO A 218 32.59 -9.59 -22.00
C PRO A 218 32.75 -8.08 -21.77
N PRO A 219 32.50 -7.59 -20.53
CA PRO A 219 32.53 -6.17 -20.25
C PRO A 219 33.93 -5.59 -20.46
N LYS A 220 34.01 -4.46 -21.19
CA LYS A 220 35.28 -3.74 -21.44
C LYS A 220 35.84 -3.11 -20.16
N SER A 221 34.98 -2.87 -19.16
CA SER A 221 35.34 -2.33 -17.86
C SER A 221 34.70 -3.11 -16.73
N LYS A 222 35.44 -3.30 -15.64
CA LYS A 222 34.93 -3.93 -14.39
C LYS A 222 34.07 -2.99 -13.55
N LYS A 223 33.92 -1.72 -13.94
CA LYS A 223 33.11 -0.75 -13.19
C LYS A 223 31.62 -1.08 -13.29
N VAL A 224 30.92 -1.09 -12.17
CA VAL A 224 29.47 -1.36 -12.13
C VAL A 224 28.67 -0.36 -12.99
N GLN A 225 29.14 0.89 -13.11
CA GLN A 225 28.51 1.91 -13.95
C GLN A 225 28.50 1.54 -15.44
N HIS A 226 29.56 0.87 -15.91
CA HIS A 226 29.62 0.34 -17.28
C HIS A 226 28.57 -0.76 -17.48
N SER A 227 28.51 -1.71 -16.54
CA SER A 227 27.53 -2.80 -16.54
C SER A 227 26.10 -2.26 -16.55
N ASN A 228 25.78 -1.34 -15.64
CA ASN A 228 24.44 -0.74 -15.52
C ASN A 228 24.03 0.02 -16.78
N ALA A 229 24.92 0.83 -17.36
CA ALA A 229 24.63 1.57 -18.58
C ALA A 229 24.41 0.63 -19.78
N LYS A 230 25.20 -0.44 -19.90
CA LYS A 230 25.03 -1.47 -20.93
C LYS A 230 23.71 -2.22 -20.77
N ASN A 231 23.41 -2.65 -19.54
CA ASN A 231 22.21 -3.42 -19.22
C ASN A 231 20.94 -2.56 -19.32
N ALA A 232 20.99 -1.26 -19.06
CA ALA A 232 19.84 -0.36 -19.25
C ALA A 232 19.35 -0.32 -20.71
N ILE A 233 20.28 -0.24 -21.67
CA ILE A 233 19.95 -0.30 -23.11
C ILE A 233 19.35 -1.68 -23.44
N LEU A 234 19.93 -2.75 -22.89
CA LEU A 234 19.45 -4.11 -23.09
C LEU A 234 18.03 -4.34 -22.57
N PHE A 235 17.72 -3.93 -21.34
CA PHE A 235 16.38 -4.09 -20.77
C PHE A 235 15.33 -3.29 -21.54
N GLU A 236 15.66 -2.08 -21.99
CA GLU A 236 14.75 -1.29 -22.82
C GLU A 236 14.55 -1.91 -24.21
N ALA A 237 15.59 -2.51 -24.79
CA ALA A 237 15.50 -3.24 -26.06
C ALA A 237 14.65 -4.51 -25.90
N ILE A 238 14.83 -5.27 -24.82
CA ILE A 238 14.00 -6.42 -24.48
C ILE A 238 12.54 -5.99 -24.28
N SER A 239 12.29 -4.88 -23.59
CA SER A 239 10.94 -4.34 -23.39
C SER A 239 10.28 -3.97 -24.73
N LEU A 240 11.03 -3.41 -25.68
CA LEU A 240 10.54 -3.14 -27.03
C LEU A 240 10.24 -4.43 -27.81
N ILE A 241 11.11 -5.44 -27.72
CA ILE A 241 10.91 -6.76 -28.35
C ILE A 241 9.62 -7.41 -27.81
N ILE A 242 9.42 -7.38 -26.49
CA ILE A 242 8.22 -7.91 -25.83
C ILE A 242 6.97 -7.14 -26.29
N HIS A 243 7.05 -5.81 -26.33
CA HIS A 243 5.91 -4.97 -26.70
C HIS A 243 5.43 -5.20 -28.15
N TYR A 244 6.36 -5.42 -29.08
CA TYR A 244 6.01 -5.65 -30.49
C TYR A 244 5.49 -7.06 -30.76
N ASP A 245 5.93 -8.06 -29.98
CA ASP A 245 5.53 -9.47 -30.06
C ASP A 245 5.49 -10.05 -31.50
N SER A 246 6.32 -9.52 -32.41
CA SER A 246 6.22 -9.81 -33.85
C SER A 246 7.29 -10.76 -34.38
N GLU A 247 8.41 -10.91 -33.66
CA GLU A 247 9.61 -11.65 -34.10
C GLU A 247 9.97 -12.73 -33.08
N PRO A 248 9.50 -13.99 -33.26
CA PRO A 248 9.72 -15.08 -32.30
C PRO A 248 11.19 -15.35 -31.97
N ASN A 249 12.09 -15.22 -32.95
CA ASN A 249 13.54 -15.43 -32.73
C ASN A 249 14.12 -14.43 -31.73
N LEU A 250 13.70 -13.15 -31.79
CA LEU A 250 14.13 -12.12 -30.85
C LEU A 250 13.55 -12.37 -29.45
N LEU A 251 12.28 -12.80 -29.35
CA LEU A 251 11.63 -13.14 -28.09
C LEU A 251 12.33 -14.29 -27.37
N VAL A 252 12.67 -15.37 -28.09
CA VAL A 252 13.40 -16.50 -27.52
C VAL A 252 14.80 -16.09 -27.05
N ARG A 253 15.53 -15.29 -27.85
CA ARG A 253 16.84 -14.76 -27.44
C ARG A 253 16.73 -13.85 -26.22
N ALA A 254 15.72 -12.98 -26.16
CA ALA A 254 15.45 -12.13 -25.00
C ALA A 254 15.13 -12.97 -23.75
N CYS A 255 14.30 -14.01 -23.89
CA CYS A 255 13.98 -14.95 -22.81
C CYS A 255 15.24 -15.58 -22.22
N ASN A 256 16.08 -16.16 -23.09
CA ASN A 256 17.33 -16.80 -22.69
C ASN A 256 18.27 -15.81 -21.99
N GLN A 257 18.33 -14.57 -22.47
CA GLN A 257 19.13 -13.52 -21.87
C GLN A 257 18.62 -13.13 -20.47
N LEU A 258 17.31 -12.98 -20.30
CA LEU A 258 16.69 -12.73 -18.99
C LEU A 258 16.93 -13.91 -18.04
N GLY A 259 16.88 -15.14 -18.54
CA GLY A 259 17.13 -16.35 -17.74
C GLY A 259 18.52 -16.37 -17.11
N GLN A 260 19.52 -15.89 -17.84
CA GLN A 260 20.87 -15.71 -17.30
C GLN A 260 20.91 -14.63 -16.21
N PHE A 261 20.14 -13.53 -16.35
CA PHE A 261 20.09 -12.48 -15.34
C PHE A 261 19.41 -12.90 -14.04
N LEU A 262 18.51 -13.88 -14.05
CA LEU A 262 17.92 -14.44 -12.82
C LEU A 262 18.95 -15.05 -11.87
N GLN A 263 20.08 -15.54 -12.40
CA GLN A 263 21.17 -16.13 -11.63
C GLN A 263 22.31 -15.13 -11.37
N HIS A 264 22.11 -13.85 -11.70
CA HIS A 264 23.13 -12.83 -11.54
C HIS A 264 23.37 -12.49 -10.07
N ARG A 265 24.61 -12.13 -9.71
CA ARG A 265 24.98 -11.81 -8.32
C ARG A 265 24.30 -10.54 -7.78
N GLU A 266 23.93 -9.63 -8.66
CA GLU A 266 23.30 -8.35 -8.30
C GLU A 266 21.79 -8.49 -8.19
N THR A 267 21.25 -8.19 -7.00
CA THR A 267 19.81 -8.24 -6.71
C THR A 267 18.97 -7.34 -7.62
N ASN A 268 19.46 -6.15 -7.95
CA ASN A 268 18.75 -5.20 -8.82
C ASN A 268 18.56 -5.76 -10.25
N LEU A 269 19.54 -6.49 -10.78
CA LEU A 269 19.43 -7.12 -12.10
C LEU A 269 18.48 -8.31 -12.08
N ARG A 270 18.48 -9.10 -11.00
CA ARG A 270 17.50 -10.18 -10.78
C ARG A 270 16.07 -9.62 -10.70
N TYR A 271 15.88 -8.51 -10.01
CA TYR A 271 14.59 -7.81 -9.94
C TYR A 271 14.07 -7.42 -11.32
N LEU A 272 14.88 -6.71 -12.11
CA LEU A 272 14.50 -6.26 -13.46
C LEU A 272 14.25 -7.43 -14.42
N ALA A 273 15.00 -8.53 -14.26
CA ALA A 273 14.80 -9.74 -15.03
C ALA A 273 13.46 -10.40 -14.74
N LEU A 274 13.08 -10.53 -13.45
CA LEU A 274 11.77 -11.06 -13.05
C LEU A 274 10.62 -10.17 -13.56
N GLU A 275 10.77 -8.85 -13.48
CA GLU A 275 9.77 -7.90 -13.98
C GLU A 275 9.58 -8.02 -15.50
N SER A 276 10.67 -8.03 -16.27
CA SER A 276 10.62 -8.16 -17.73
C SER A 276 10.11 -9.53 -18.18
N MET A 277 10.46 -10.60 -17.46
CA MET A 277 9.91 -11.93 -17.73
C MET A 277 8.41 -12.01 -17.49
N CYS A 278 7.87 -11.25 -16.54
CA CYS A 278 6.44 -11.25 -16.25
C CYS A 278 5.65 -10.73 -17.47
N THR A 279 6.14 -9.67 -18.12
CA THR A 279 5.56 -9.18 -19.38
C THR A 279 5.79 -10.13 -20.55
N LEU A 280 6.88 -10.89 -20.55
CA LEU A 280 7.15 -11.89 -21.59
C LEU A 280 6.26 -13.14 -21.43
N ALA A 281 5.85 -13.47 -20.20
CA ALA A 281 5.02 -14.64 -19.91
C ALA A 281 3.59 -14.52 -20.49
N SER A 282 3.11 -13.30 -20.75
CA SER A 282 1.81 -13.07 -21.39
C SER A 282 1.81 -13.28 -22.91
N SER A 283 2.98 -13.38 -23.56
CA SER A 283 3.06 -13.70 -24.99
C SER A 283 2.93 -15.21 -25.21
N GLU A 284 2.14 -15.60 -26.21
CA GLU A 284 1.92 -17.01 -26.58
C GLU A 284 3.19 -17.66 -27.15
N PHE A 285 4.01 -16.92 -27.89
CA PHE A 285 5.18 -17.45 -28.60
C PHE A 285 6.35 -17.77 -27.66
N SER A 286 6.55 -16.98 -26.61
CA SER A 286 7.64 -17.14 -25.65
C SER A 286 7.26 -17.93 -24.40
N HIS A 287 5.99 -18.30 -24.24
CA HIS A 287 5.49 -18.94 -23.03
C HIS A 287 6.26 -20.22 -22.68
N GLU A 288 6.53 -21.08 -23.66
CA GLU A 288 7.31 -22.31 -23.47
C GLU A 288 8.77 -22.05 -23.08
N ALA A 289 9.39 -21.02 -23.66
CA ALA A 289 10.76 -20.64 -23.29
C ALA A 289 10.84 -20.14 -21.85
N VAL A 290 9.85 -19.33 -21.42
CA VAL A 290 9.75 -18.81 -20.05
C VAL A 290 9.59 -19.96 -19.04
N LYS A 291 8.81 -20.99 -19.36
CA LYS A 291 8.60 -22.17 -18.49
C LYS A 291 9.88 -22.94 -18.17
N THR A 292 10.87 -22.93 -19.05
CA THR A 292 12.15 -23.61 -18.79
C THR A 292 12.88 -23.08 -17.55
N HIS A 293 12.51 -21.89 -17.08
CA HIS A 293 13.11 -21.24 -15.92
C HIS A 293 12.27 -21.34 -14.64
N ILE A 294 11.15 -22.10 -14.61
CA ILE A 294 10.26 -22.25 -13.43
C ILE A 294 11.04 -22.60 -12.16
N GLU A 295 11.95 -23.57 -12.22
CA GLU A 295 12.76 -24.00 -11.06
C GLU A 295 13.65 -22.86 -10.52
N THR A 296 14.20 -22.04 -11.42
CA THR A 296 15.03 -20.89 -11.02
C THR A 296 14.16 -19.82 -10.34
N VAL A 297 12.94 -19.61 -10.80
CA VAL A 297 12.00 -18.66 -10.19
C VAL A 297 11.48 -19.14 -8.84
N ILE A 298 11.18 -20.44 -8.70
CA ILE A 298 10.83 -21.05 -7.40
C ILE A 298 12.00 -20.88 -6.41
N ASN A 299 13.24 -21.13 -6.86
CA ASN A 299 14.41 -20.93 -6.02
C ASN A 299 14.58 -19.45 -5.62
N ALA A 300 14.31 -18.51 -6.53
CA ALA A 300 14.30 -17.08 -6.21
C ALA A 300 13.23 -16.71 -5.17
N LEU A 301 12.02 -17.29 -5.25
CA LEU A 301 10.98 -17.08 -4.25
C LEU A 301 11.42 -17.52 -2.85
N LYS A 302 12.14 -18.64 -2.75
CA LYS A 302 12.56 -19.23 -1.47
C LYS A 302 13.84 -18.63 -0.87
N THR A 303 14.84 -18.35 -1.70
CA THR A 303 16.20 -18.04 -1.22
C THR A 303 16.54 -16.55 -1.16
N GLU A 304 15.75 -15.71 -1.83
CA GLU A 304 16.03 -14.28 -1.89
C GLU A 304 15.74 -13.58 -0.57
N ARG A 305 16.66 -12.69 -0.16
CA ARG A 305 16.52 -11.91 1.07
C ARG A 305 15.56 -10.73 0.89
N ASP A 306 15.47 -10.19 -0.33
CA ASP A 306 14.67 -9.01 -0.62
C ASP A 306 13.20 -9.39 -0.84
N VAL A 307 12.29 -8.73 -0.11
CA VAL A 307 10.83 -8.98 -0.19
C VAL A 307 10.28 -8.61 -1.57
N SER A 308 10.76 -7.53 -2.18
CA SER A 308 10.28 -7.07 -3.48
C SER A 308 10.67 -8.02 -4.62
N VAL A 309 11.84 -8.65 -4.53
CA VAL A 309 12.26 -9.72 -5.46
C VAL A 309 11.36 -10.95 -5.31
N ARG A 310 11.05 -11.36 -4.06
CA ARG A 310 10.11 -12.46 -3.79
C ARG A 310 8.69 -12.15 -4.31
N GLN A 311 8.23 -10.91 -4.19
CA GLN A 311 6.97 -10.45 -4.79
C GLN A 311 6.98 -10.59 -6.32
N ARG A 312 8.05 -10.13 -6.99
CA ARG A 312 8.19 -10.27 -8.44
C ARG A 312 8.28 -11.73 -8.88
N ALA A 313 8.95 -12.60 -8.12
CA ALA A 313 8.97 -14.03 -8.37
C ALA A 313 7.56 -14.65 -8.27
N ALA A 314 6.77 -14.26 -7.26
CA ALA A 314 5.39 -14.70 -7.11
C ALA A 314 4.46 -14.16 -8.22
N ASP A 315 4.64 -12.91 -8.67
CA ASP A 315 3.96 -12.35 -9.85
C ASP A 315 4.28 -13.16 -11.11
N LEU A 316 5.56 -13.48 -11.33
CA LEU A 316 6.02 -14.23 -12.49
C LEU A 316 5.49 -15.66 -12.47
N LEU A 317 5.53 -16.35 -11.32
CA LEU A 317 4.94 -17.68 -11.16
C LEU A 317 3.44 -17.68 -11.46
N TYR A 318 2.73 -16.64 -11.00
CA TYR A 318 1.31 -16.47 -11.32
C TYR A 318 1.08 -16.28 -12.83
N ALA A 319 1.91 -15.49 -13.51
CA ALA A 319 1.78 -15.20 -14.94
C ALA A 319 2.13 -16.39 -15.84
N MET A 320 3.16 -17.17 -15.51
CA MET A 320 3.58 -18.36 -16.28
C MET A 320 2.76 -19.62 -15.95
N CYS A 321 1.83 -19.54 -14.99
CA CYS A 321 1.04 -20.68 -14.58
C CYS A 321 0.00 -21.03 -15.65
N ASP A 322 -0.06 -22.31 -15.99
CA ASP A 322 -1.01 -22.89 -16.93
C ASP A 322 -1.58 -24.23 -16.41
N ARG A 323 -2.37 -24.92 -17.22
CA ARG A 323 -3.00 -26.20 -16.83
C ARG A 323 -1.99 -27.33 -16.60
N THR A 324 -0.79 -27.26 -17.16
CA THR A 324 0.22 -28.32 -17.07
C THR A 324 1.04 -28.22 -15.78
N ASN A 325 1.30 -26.99 -15.31
CA ASN A 325 2.19 -26.73 -14.18
C ASN A 325 1.48 -26.23 -12.90
N ALA A 326 0.16 -25.97 -12.95
CA ALA A 326 -0.59 -25.39 -11.83
C ALA A 326 -0.40 -26.13 -10.50
N LYS A 327 -0.47 -27.47 -10.50
CA LYS A 327 -0.32 -28.27 -9.28
C LYS A 327 1.05 -28.07 -8.61
N GLN A 328 2.12 -28.01 -9.41
CA GLN A 328 3.48 -27.77 -8.93
C GLN A 328 3.61 -26.36 -8.36
N ILE A 329 3.19 -25.34 -9.11
CA ILE A 329 3.31 -23.94 -8.70
C ILE A 329 2.52 -23.67 -7.41
N VAL A 330 1.27 -24.14 -7.34
CA VAL A 330 0.42 -23.97 -6.14
C VAL A 330 1.05 -24.65 -4.93
N SER A 331 1.58 -25.87 -5.06
CA SER A 331 2.25 -26.57 -3.98
C SER A 331 3.47 -25.81 -3.46
N GLU A 332 4.26 -25.24 -4.36
CA GLU A 332 5.45 -24.45 -4.02
C GLU A 332 5.10 -23.11 -3.37
N MET A 333 4.04 -22.43 -3.85
CA MET A 333 3.52 -21.21 -3.24
C MET A 333 2.99 -21.47 -1.82
N LEU A 334 2.29 -22.59 -1.59
CA LEU A 334 1.81 -22.99 -0.27
C LEU A 334 2.98 -23.30 0.68
N SER A 335 4.00 -24.03 0.21
CA SER A 335 5.20 -24.32 0.99
C SER A 335 5.95 -23.04 1.40
N TYR A 336 6.05 -22.07 0.49
CA TYR A 336 6.63 -20.77 0.82
C TYR A 336 5.76 -20.00 1.81
N LEU A 337 4.43 -20.07 1.70
CA LEU A 337 3.49 -19.33 2.54
C LEU A 337 3.65 -19.59 4.04
N GLU A 338 4.09 -20.80 4.43
CA GLU A 338 4.36 -21.18 5.82
C GLU A 338 5.47 -20.34 6.46
N THR A 339 6.45 -19.90 5.66
CA THR A 339 7.61 -19.11 6.11
C THR A 339 7.61 -17.67 5.61
N ALA A 340 6.61 -17.30 4.80
CA ALA A 340 6.51 -16.00 4.16
C ALA A 340 6.23 -14.86 5.16
N ASP A 341 6.74 -13.67 4.87
CA ASP A 341 6.49 -12.47 5.67
C ASP A 341 5.00 -12.06 5.65
N TYR A 342 4.53 -11.40 6.71
CA TYR A 342 3.12 -11.02 6.85
C TYR A 342 2.63 -10.07 5.74
N SER A 343 3.50 -9.21 5.21
CA SER A 343 3.14 -8.22 4.18
C SER A 343 2.84 -8.83 2.81
N ILE A 344 3.47 -9.97 2.47
CA ILE A 344 3.29 -10.64 1.16
C ILE A 344 2.22 -11.73 1.21
N ARG A 345 1.91 -12.25 2.41
CA ARG A 345 1.05 -13.41 2.62
C ARG A 345 -0.34 -13.23 2.01
N GLU A 346 -0.96 -12.08 2.21
CA GLU A 346 -2.30 -11.76 1.70
C GLU A 346 -2.37 -11.78 0.15
N GLU A 347 -1.31 -11.32 -0.53
CA GLU A 347 -1.26 -11.32 -1.99
C GLU A 347 -1.07 -12.73 -2.55
N ILE A 348 -0.21 -13.54 -1.93
CA ILE A 348 0.01 -14.93 -2.33
C ILE A 348 -1.25 -15.75 -2.09
N VAL A 349 -1.94 -15.54 -0.97
CA VAL A 349 -3.22 -16.21 -0.68
C VAL A 349 -4.24 -15.97 -1.80
N LEU A 350 -4.40 -14.72 -2.24
CA LEU A 350 -5.29 -14.39 -3.35
C LEU A 350 -4.85 -15.06 -4.66
N LYS A 351 -3.56 -15.01 -5.00
CA LYS A 351 -3.02 -15.65 -6.21
C LYS A 351 -3.22 -17.16 -6.20
N VAL A 352 -2.93 -17.84 -5.08
CA VAL A 352 -3.14 -19.28 -4.93
C VAL A 352 -4.61 -19.63 -5.09
N ALA A 353 -5.52 -18.87 -4.46
CA ALA A 353 -6.96 -19.10 -4.62
C ALA A 353 -7.44 -18.96 -6.08
N ILE A 354 -6.94 -17.95 -6.79
CA ILE A 354 -7.27 -17.73 -8.21
C ILE A 354 -6.72 -18.86 -9.10
N LEU A 355 -5.46 -19.25 -8.90
CA LEU A 355 -4.83 -20.32 -9.69
C LEU A 355 -5.53 -21.67 -9.46
N ALA A 356 -5.88 -21.95 -8.21
CA ALA A 356 -6.63 -23.14 -7.85
C ALA A 356 -8.00 -23.18 -8.54
N GLU A 357 -8.74 -22.07 -8.53
CA GLU A 357 -10.05 -21.98 -9.20
C GLU A 357 -9.92 -22.09 -10.72
N LYS A 358 -8.98 -21.35 -11.33
CA LYS A 358 -8.84 -21.25 -12.79
C LYS A 358 -8.39 -22.55 -13.44
N TYR A 359 -7.49 -23.29 -12.80
CA TYR A 359 -6.83 -24.45 -13.39
C TYR A 359 -7.25 -25.80 -12.79
N ALA A 360 -8.23 -25.82 -11.88
CA ALA A 360 -8.82 -27.06 -11.38
C ALA A 360 -9.50 -27.84 -12.52
N VAL A 361 -9.05 -29.08 -12.71
CA VAL A 361 -9.74 -30.10 -13.51
C VAL A 361 -10.48 -31.07 -12.59
N ASP A 362 -9.82 -31.45 -11.49
CA ASP A 362 -10.39 -32.21 -10.38
C ASP A 362 -10.62 -31.26 -9.21
N TYR A 363 -11.88 -31.13 -8.79
CA TYR A 363 -12.28 -30.23 -7.71
C TYR A 363 -11.95 -30.79 -6.33
N SER A 364 -11.60 -32.08 -6.21
CA SER A 364 -11.05 -32.64 -4.97
C SER A 364 -9.73 -31.94 -4.61
N TRP A 365 -8.86 -31.76 -5.62
CA TRP A 365 -7.62 -30.99 -5.49
C TRP A 365 -7.87 -29.52 -5.14
N TYR A 366 -8.92 -28.90 -5.70
CA TYR A 366 -9.30 -27.53 -5.35
C TYR A 366 -9.67 -27.41 -3.87
N VAL A 367 -10.53 -28.32 -3.37
CA VAL A 367 -10.93 -28.35 -1.96
C VAL A 367 -9.71 -28.51 -1.06
N ASP A 368 -8.84 -29.49 -1.34
CA ASP A 368 -7.61 -29.69 -0.58
C ASP A 368 -6.71 -28.45 -0.55
N THR A 369 -6.60 -27.76 -1.69
CA THR A 369 -5.79 -26.54 -1.81
C THR A 369 -6.36 -25.42 -0.96
N ILE A 370 -7.66 -25.16 -1.02
CA ILE A 370 -8.29 -24.08 -0.25
C ILE A 370 -8.30 -24.39 1.25
N LEU A 371 -8.57 -25.64 1.64
CA LEU A 371 -8.52 -26.03 3.06
C LEU A 371 -7.10 -25.90 3.62
N ASN A 372 -6.06 -26.30 2.86
CA ASN A 372 -4.68 -26.06 3.25
C ASN A 372 -4.33 -24.57 3.33
N LEU A 373 -4.86 -23.76 2.41
CA LEU A 373 -4.66 -22.31 2.41
C LEU A 373 -5.25 -21.66 3.67
N ILE A 374 -6.47 -22.05 4.07
CA ILE A 374 -7.12 -21.58 5.30
C ILE A 374 -6.38 -22.07 6.54
N ARG A 375 -5.84 -23.30 6.52
CA ARG A 375 -5.06 -23.88 7.61
C ARG A 375 -3.76 -23.11 7.87
N ILE A 376 -3.03 -22.74 6.81
CA ILE A 376 -1.70 -22.09 6.91
C ILE A 376 -1.82 -20.59 7.19
N ALA A 377 -2.73 -19.88 6.51
CA ALA A 377 -2.77 -18.42 6.51
C ALA A 377 -4.18 -17.85 6.68
N GLY A 378 -5.01 -18.49 7.51
CA GLY A 378 -6.43 -18.17 7.70
C GLY A 378 -6.75 -16.69 7.96
N ASP A 379 -5.92 -15.98 8.74
CA ASP A 379 -6.12 -14.55 9.07
C ASP A 379 -6.05 -13.62 7.84
N TYR A 380 -5.29 -14.05 6.82
CA TYR A 380 -5.09 -13.32 5.57
C TYR A 380 -6.01 -13.81 4.46
N VAL A 381 -6.82 -14.84 4.72
CA VAL A 381 -7.83 -15.33 3.79
C VAL A 381 -9.02 -14.38 3.79
N SER A 382 -9.21 -13.77 2.64
CA SER A 382 -10.33 -12.89 2.36
C SER A 382 -11.67 -13.62 2.38
N GLU A 383 -12.76 -12.93 2.75
CA GLU A 383 -14.07 -13.57 2.85
C GLU A 383 -14.56 -14.17 1.53
N GLU A 384 -14.21 -13.55 0.40
CA GLU A 384 -14.56 -14.02 -0.93
C GLU A 384 -14.01 -15.43 -1.23
N VAL A 385 -12.88 -15.82 -0.63
CA VAL A 385 -12.29 -17.15 -0.84
C VAL A 385 -13.17 -18.24 -0.21
N TRP A 386 -13.63 -18.02 1.03
CA TRP A 386 -14.45 -19.04 1.71
C TRP A 386 -15.91 -19.02 1.23
N TYR A 387 -16.44 -17.89 0.75
CA TYR A 387 -17.69 -17.87 0.01
C TYR A 387 -17.59 -18.69 -1.28
N ARG A 388 -16.47 -18.56 -2.00
CA ARG A 388 -16.29 -19.22 -3.29
C ARG A 388 -16.17 -20.74 -3.16
N VAL A 389 -15.45 -21.25 -2.16
CA VAL A 389 -15.37 -22.70 -1.93
C VAL A 389 -16.73 -23.30 -1.60
N ILE A 390 -17.56 -22.62 -0.80
CA ILE A 390 -18.93 -23.07 -0.52
C ILE A 390 -19.76 -23.11 -1.80
N GLN A 391 -19.71 -22.06 -2.63
CA GLN A 391 -20.43 -22.04 -3.91
C GLN A 391 -20.02 -23.17 -4.84
N ILE A 392 -18.72 -23.44 -4.94
CA ILE A 392 -18.20 -24.52 -5.80
C ILE A 392 -18.64 -25.88 -5.29
N VAL A 393 -18.57 -26.13 -3.96
CA VAL A 393 -18.98 -27.40 -3.37
C VAL A 393 -20.49 -27.63 -3.51
N ILE A 394 -21.33 -26.60 -3.32
CA ILE A 394 -22.80 -26.74 -3.51
C ILE A 394 -23.13 -27.03 -4.98
N ASN A 395 -22.51 -26.30 -5.91
CA ASN A 395 -22.82 -26.46 -7.33
C ASN A 395 -22.31 -27.79 -7.94
N ARG A 396 -21.59 -28.63 -7.18
CA ARG A 396 -20.87 -29.81 -7.69
C ARG A 396 -21.07 -31.03 -6.81
N ASP A 397 -22.02 -31.86 -7.20
CA ASP A 397 -22.40 -33.08 -6.47
C ASP A 397 -21.27 -34.12 -6.36
N ASP A 398 -20.33 -34.11 -7.31
CA ASP A 398 -19.21 -35.06 -7.37
C ASP A 398 -18.21 -34.91 -6.22
N VAL A 399 -18.13 -33.73 -5.58
CA VAL A 399 -17.13 -33.43 -4.54
C VAL A 399 -17.72 -33.20 -3.16
N GLN A 400 -19.04 -33.15 -3.00
CA GLN A 400 -19.71 -32.83 -1.72
C GLN A 400 -19.31 -33.79 -0.60
N GLY A 401 -19.43 -35.10 -0.81
CA GLY A 401 -19.09 -36.11 0.19
C GLY A 401 -17.60 -36.10 0.57
N TYR A 402 -16.73 -35.88 -0.41
CA TYR A 402 -15.29 -35.73 -0.18
C TYR A 402 -14.99 -34.48 0.64
N ALA A 403 -15.53 -33.32 0.25
CA ALA A 403 -15.33 -32.05 0.96
C ALA A 403 -15.83 -32.12 2.41
N ALA A 404 -16.99 -32.74 2.65
CA ALA A 404 -17.54 -32.95 3.99
C ALA A 404 -16.61 -33.80 4.86
N LYS A 405 -16.06 -34.89 4.32
CA LYS A 405 -15.10 -35.74 5.03
C LYS A 405 -13.80 -34.99 5.33
N THR A 406 -13.20 -34.35 4.34
CA THR A 406 -11.91 -33.66 4.48
C THR A 406 -12.00 -32.47 5.45
N VAL A 407 -13.08 -31.68 5.40
CA VAL A 407 -13.27 -30.57 6.34
C VAL A 407 -13.55 -31.06 7.77
N PHE A 408 -14.27 -32.18 7.92
CA PHE A 408 -14.48 -32.81 9.22
C PHE A 408 -13.16 -33.23 9.86
N GLU A 409 -12.29 -33.91 9.11
CA GLU A 409 -10.95 -34.28 9.56
C GLU A 409 -10.09 -33.04 9.90
N ALA A 410 -10.18 -31.98 9.11
CA ALA A 410 -9.46 -30.72 9.37
C ALA A 410 -9.94 -30.01 10.65
N LEU A 411 -11.24 -30.08 10.98
CA LEU A 411 -11.82 -29.48 12.18
C LEU A 411 -11.43 -30.20 13.48
N GLN A 412 -11.01 -31.47 13.42
CA GLN A 412 -10.54 -32.23 14.58
C GLN A 412 -9.23 -31.67 15.15
N ALA A 413 -8.49 -30.86 14.38
CA ALA A 413 -7.30 -30.18 14.87
C ALA A 413 -7.63 -29.28 16.08
N PRO A 414 -6.82 -29.31 17.16
CA PRO A 414 -7.03 -28.43 18.32
C PRO A 414 -6.94 -26.96 17.94
N ALA A 415 -5.94 -26.61 17.12
CA ALA A 415 -5.75 -25.28 16.56
C ALA A 415 -6.39 -25.19 15.17
N CYS A 416 -7.65 -24.78 15.11
CA CYS A 416 -8.35 -24.50 13.87
C CYS A 416 -8.65 -23.00 13.75
N HIS A 417 -8.42 -22.44 12.57
CA HIS A 417 -8.72 -21.05 12.29
C HIS A 417 -10.23 -20.83 12.17
N GLU A 418 -10.73 -19.63 12.52
CA GLU A 418 -12.16 -19.33 12.49
C GLU A 418 -12.80 -19.55 11.11
N ASN A 419 -12.12 -19.14 10.03
CA ASN A 419 -12.59 -19.38 8.66
C ASN A 419 -12.77 -20.87 8.34
N MET A 420 -11.98 -21.77 8.95
CA MET A 420 -12.17 -23.22 8.82
C MET A 420 -13.46 -23.66 9.49
N VAL A 421 -13.78 -23.10 10.67
CA VAL A 421 -15.03 -23.35 11.38
C VAL A 421 -16.24 -22.85 10.58
N LYS A 422 -16.13 -21.69 9.92
CA LYS A 422 -17.18 -21.18 9.02
C LYS A 422 -17.43 -22.14 7.85
N VAL A 423 -16.38 -22.51 7.11
CA VAL A 423 -16.49 -23.43 5.96
C VAL A 423 -17.02 -24.79 6.39
N GLY A 424 -16.45 -25.38 7.45
CA GLY A 424 -16.88 -26.68 7.95
C GLY A 424 -18.28 -26.66 8.54
N GLY A 425 -18.68 -25.60 9.25
CA GLY A 425 -20.04 -25.44 9.75
C GLY A 425 -21.07 -25.41 8.64
N TYR A 426 -20.81 -24.69 7.55
CA TYR A 426 -21.71 -24.64 6.41
C TYR A 426 -21.75 -25.99 5.66
N ILE A 427 -20.59 -26.54 5.29
CA ILE A 427 -20.50 -27.79 4.52
C ILE A 427 -21.12 -28.97 5.29
N LEU A 428 -20.84 -29.10 6.59
CA LEU A 428 -21.44 -30.17 7.40
C LEU A 428 -22.95 -29.95 7.57
N GLY A 429 -23.42 -28.71 7.64
CA GLY A 429 -24.84 -28.39 7.72
C GLY A 429 -25.66 -28.82 6.50
N GLU A 430 -25.07 -28.79 5.30
CA GLU A 430 -25.71 -29.28 4.08
C GLU A 430 -25.47 -30.78 3.87
N PHE A 431 -24.21 -31.23 3.97
CA PHE A 431 -23.77 -32.54 3.47
C PHE A 431 -23.33 -33.52 4.57
N GLY A 432 -23.61 -33.22 5.84
CA GLY A 432 -23.26 -34.09 6.97
C GLY A 432 -23.91 -35.47 6.90
N ASN A 433 -25.06 -35.58 6.22
CA ASN A 433 -25.78 -36.83 5.96
C ASN A 433 -24.94 -37.84 5.14
N LEU A 434 -24.11 -37.36 4.21
CA LEU A 434 -23.28 -38.21 3.35
C LEU A 434 -22.17 -38.95 4.12
N ILE A 435 -21.73 -38.40 5.26
CA ILE A 435 -20.67 -38.98 6.10
C ILE A 435 -21.20 -39.59 7.41
N ALA A 436 -22.51 -39.52 7.66
CA ALA A 436 -23.12 -40.01 8.90
C ALA A 436 -23.06 -41.54 9.07
N GLY A 437 -22.85 -42.28 7.98
CA GLY A 437 -22.73 -43.74 8.00
C GLY A 437 -21.42 -44.28 8.59
N ASP A 438 -20.37 -43.45 8.73
CA ASP A 438 -19.12 -43.84 9.40
C ASP A 438 -19.24 -43.58 10.92
N PRO A 439 -18.96 -44.58 11.78
CA PRO A 439 -18.98 -44.42 13.23
C PRO A 439 -18.16 -43.24 13.75
N ARG A 440 -17.06 -42.89 13.05
CA ARG A 440 -16.16 -41.78 13.42
C ARG A 440 -16.77 -40.40 13.16
N SER A 441 -17.74 -40.30 12.27
CA SER A 441 -18.43 -39.08 11.89
C SER A 441 -19.94 -39.20 12.11
N SER A 442 -20.36 -39.94 13.15
CA SER A 442 -21.76 -40.00 13.54
C SER A 442 -22.32 -38.60 13.84
N PRO A 443 -23.63 -38.36 13.64
CA PRO A 443 -24.25 -37.04 13.82
C PRO A 443 -23.93 -36.39 15.17
N LEU A 444 -23.89 -37.18 16.24
CA LEU A 444 -23.54 -36.69 17.58
C LEU A 444 -22.08 -36.21 17.66
N VAL A 445 -21.14 -36.91 17.01
CA VAL A 445 -19.73 -36.50 16.96
C VAL A 445 -19.57 -35.22 16.13
N GLN A 446 -20.27 -35.13 14.99
CA GLN A 446 -20.27 -33.92 14.16
C GLN A 446 -20.77 -32.70 14.95
N PHE A 447 -21.90 -32.85 15.67
CA PHE A 447 -22.43 -31.80 16.52
C PHE A 447 -21.47 -31.40 17.64
N ASN A 448 -20.96 -32.38 18.40
CA ASN A 448 -20.06 -32.13 19.54
C ASN A 448 -18.77 -31.42 19.08
N LEU A 449 -18.24 -31.79 17.91
CA LEU A 449 -17.06 -31.13 17.34
C LEU A 449 -17.32 -29.65 17.08
N LEU A 450 -18.40 -29.31 16.38
CA LEU A 450 -18.77 -27.91 16.12
C LEU A 450 -19.09 -27.15 17.41
N HIS A 451 -19.80 -27.78 18.35
CA HIS A 451 -20.18 -27.16 19.61
C HIS A 451 -18.99 -26.88 20.54
N SER A 452 -17.96 -27.73 20.50
CA SER A 452 -16.71 -27.50 21.23
C SER A 452 -16.00 -26.21 20.80
N LYS A 453 -16.13 -25.84 19.51
CA LYS A 453 -15.52 -24.63 18.94
C LYS A 453 -16.42 -23.40 19.02
N PHE A 454 -17.74 -23.58 19.11
CA PHE A 454 -18.75 -22.53 19.07
C PHE A 454 -18.48 -21.36 20.02
N HIS A 455 -18.12 -21.64 21.28
CA HIS A 455 -17.99 -20.62 22.33
C HIS A 455 -16.81 -19.67 22.15
N LEU A 456 -15.79 -20.08 21.39
CA LEU A 456 -14.54 -19.35 21.19
C LEU A 456 -14.51 -18.55 19.88
N CYS A 457 -15.54 -18.68 19.05
CA CYS A 457 -15.62 -18.01 17.75
C CYS A 457 -16.34 -16.65 17.82
N SER A 458 -16.13 -15.81 16.79
CA SER A 458 -16.84 -14.53 16.67
C SER A 458 -18.36 -14.70 16.58
N VAL A 459 -19.09 -13.59 16.74
CA VAL A 459 -20.56 -13.52 16.57
C VAL A 459 -20.98 -14.08 15.22
N SER A 460 -20.31 -13.69 14.13
CA SER A 460 -20.66 -14.12 12.77
C SER A 460 -20.60 -15.65 12.60
N THR A 461 -19.57 -16.28 13.15
CA THR A 461 -19.39 -17.74 13.10
C THR A 461 -20.42 -18.45 13.97
N ARG A 462 -20.72 -17.92 15.15
CA ARG A 462 -21.78 -18.47 16.01
C ARG A 462 -23.15 -18.40 15.34
N ALA A 463 -23.47 -17.29 14.66
CA ALA A 463 -24.73 -17.14 13.92
C ALA A 463 -24.85 -18.18 12.80
N LEU A 464 -23.75 -18.44 12.08
CA LEU A 464 -23.69 -19.48 11.06
C LEU A 464 -23.87 -20.89 11.65
N LEU A 465 -23.19 -21.20 12.75
CA LEU A 465 -23.31 -22.50 13.41
C LEU A 465 -24.71 -22.76 13.98
N LEU A 466 -25.43 -21.73 14.42
CA LEU A 466 -26.85 -21.89 14.81
C LEU A 466 -27.70 -22.34 13.62
N SER A 467 -27.43 -21.84 12.42
CA SER A 467 -28.08 -22.32 11.19
C SER A 467 -27.68 -23.76 10.84
N THR A 468 -26.43 -24.14 11.08
CA THR A 468 -26.00 -25.54 10.99
C THR A 468 -26.75 -26.45 11.96
N TYR A 469 -26.95 -26.00 13.21
CA TYR A 469 -27.64 -26.78 14.24
C TYR A 469 -29.10 -27.05 13.89
N ILE A 470 -29.83 -26.06 13.37
CA ILE A 470 -31.22 -26.30 12.95
C ILE A 470 -31.29 -27.24 11.74
N LYS A 471 -30.30 -27.20 10.83
CA LYS A 471 -30.18 -28.19 9.74
C LYS A 471 -29.88 -29.59 10.25
N PHE A 472 -29.03 -29.74 11.28
CA PHE A 472 -28.82 -31.03 11.94
C PHE A 472 -30.08 -31.59 12.59
N ILE A 473 -30.97 -30.74 13.12
CA ILE A 473 -32.29 -31.20 13.60
C ILE A 473 -33.14 -31.79 12.47
N ASN A 474 -33.06 -31.20 11.27
CA ASN A 474 -33.76 -31.71 10.08
C ASN A 474 -33.16 -33.02 9.58
N LEU A 475 -31.83 -33.06 9.43
CA LEU A 475 -31.10 -34.21 8.88
C LEU A 475 -31.07 -35.40 9.82
N PHE A 476 -30.97 -35.16 11.15
CA PHE A 476 -30.72 -36.19 12.15
C PHE A 476 -31.70 -36.08 13.32
N PRO A 477 -32.82 -36.83 13.30
CA PRO A 477 -33.79 -36.82 14.39
C PRO A 477 -33.20 -37.22 15.76
N GLU A 478 -32.12 -38.00 15.78
CA GLU A 478 -31.43 -38.46 16.98
C GLU A 478 -30.68 -37.36 17.77
N THR A 479 -30.18 -36.32 17.10
CA THR A 479 -29.49 -35.19 17.76
C THR A 479 -30.45 -34.07 18.16
N LYS A 480 -31.74 -34.19 17.82
CA LYS A 480 -32.75 -33.15 18.08
C LYS A 480 -32.82 -32.75 19.55
N GLY A 481 -32.83 -33.70 20.47
CA GLY A 481 -32.96 -33.44 21.90
C GLY A 481 -31.83 -32.57 22.45
N THR A 482 -30.58 -32.95 22.18
CA THR A 482 -29.38 -32.23 22.63
C THR A 482 -29.26 -30.84 22.00
N ILE A 483 -29.53 -30.71 20.70
CA ILE A 483 -29.48 -29.41 20.02
C ILE A 483 -30.57 -28.48 20.56
N GLN A 484 -31.78 -28.98 20.82
CA GLN A 484 -32.85 -28.18 21.41
C GLN A 484 -32.52 -27.69 22.82
N GLU A 485 -31.81 -28.48 23.63
CA GLU A 485 -31.32 -28.04 24.93
C GLU A 485 -30.32 -26.88 24.79
N VAL A 486 -29.39 -26.96 23.83
CA VAL A 486 -28.45 -25.87 23.54
C VAL A 486 -29.16 -24.61 23.05
N LEU A 487 -30.12 -24.74 22.13
CA LEU A 487 -30.93 -23.59 21.65
C LEU A 487 -31.80 -23.00 22.77
N ARG A 488 -32.22 -23.83 23.74
CA ARG A 488 -33.01 -23.39 24.91
C ARG A 488 -32.15 -22.79 26.02
N SER A 489 -30.83 -22.96 25.98
CA SER A 489 -29.95 -22.44 27.01
C SER A 489 -30.08 -20.92 27.17
N ASP A 490 -30.02 -20.45 28.41
CA ASP A 490 -30.11 -19.03 28.73
C ASP A 490 -28.99 -18.21 28.07
N SER A 491 -27.82 -18.82 27.84
CA SER A 491 -26.69 -18.19 27.12
C SER A 491 -27.00 -17.85 25.66
N GLN A 492 -28.00 -18.51 25.07
CA GLN A 492 -28.43 -18.30 23.69
C GLN A 492 -29.69 -17.43 23.63
N ILE A 493 -30.71 -17.70 24.45
CA ILE A 493 -31.98 -16.94 24.43
C ILE A 493 -31.81 -15.52 24.96
N ARG A 494 -30.97 -15.32 25.98
CA ARG A 494 -30.70 -14.01 26.59
C ARG A 494 -29.38 -13.41 26.13
N ASN A 495 -28.93 -13.79 24.93
CA ASN A 495 -27.73 -13.21 24.36
C ASN A 495 -27.93 -11.71 24.11
N ALA A 496 -26.92 -10.90 24.40
CA ALA A 496 -26.97 -9.46 24.15
C ALA A 496 -26.90 -9.12 22.64
N ASP A 497 -26.38 -10.04 21.82
CA ASP A 497 -26.31 -9.90 20.38
C ASP A 497 -27.64 -10.30 19.72
N VAL A 498 -28.22 -9.37 18.96
CA VAL A 498 -29.55 -9.51 18.36
C VAL A 498 -29.59 -10.64 17.33
N GLU A 499 -28.53 -10.82 16.54
CA GLU A 499 -28.48 -11.87 15.50
C GLU A 499 -28.49 -13.27 16.15
N LEU A 500 -27.69 -13.46 17.20
CA LEU A 500 -27.66 -14.74 17.92
C LEU A 500 -28.96 -15.02 18.65
N GLN A 501 -29.53 -13.99 19.31
CA GLN A 501 -30.78 -14.11 20.01
C GLN A 501 -31.93 -14.47 19.05
N GLN A 502 -32.05 -13.75 17.94
CA GLN A 502 -33.09 -13.99 16.93
C GLN A 502 -33.01 -15.42 16.39
N ARG A 503 -31.81 -15.84 15.95
CA ARG A 503 -31.55 -17.21 15.44
C ARG A 503 -31.88 -18.28 16.47
N ALA A 504 -31.43 -18.12 17.70
CA ALA A 504 -31.68 -19.11 18.75
C ALA A 504 -33.18 -19.26 19.07
N VAL A 505 -33.89 -18.15 19.22
CA VAL A 505 -35.31 -18.14 19.56
C VAL A 505 -36.16 -18.68 18.40
N GLU A 506 -35.90 -18.22 17.17
CA GLU A 506 -36.67 -18.68 16.00
C GLU A 506 -36.44 -20.16 15.71
N TYR A 507 -35.19 -20.64 15.78
CA TYR A 507 -34.88 -22.06 15.56
C TYR A 507 -35.42 -22.96 16.67
N LEU A 508 -35.44 -22.48 17.93
CA LEU A 508 -36.09 -23.21 19.01
C LEU A 508 -37.61 -23.33 18.77
N LYS A 509 -38.26 -22.25 18.33
CA LYS A 509 -39.70 -22.26 18.02
C LYS A 509 -40.01 -23.14 16.82
N LEU A 510 -39.22 -23.02 15.75
CA LEU A 510 -39.36 -23.81 14.53
C LEU A 510 -39.19 -25.31 14.82
N SER A 511 -38.17 -25.70 15.59
CA SER A 511 -37.95 -27.12 15.93
C SER A 511 -38.97 -27.72 16.91
N SER A 512 -39.64 -26.87 17.72
CA SER A 512 -40.60 -27.31 18.74
C SER A 512 -42.05 -27.32 18.28
N ILE A 513 -42.42 -26.43 17.35
CA ILE A 513 -43.83 -26.19 16.97
C ILE A 513 -44.14 -26.70 15.56
N ALA A 514 -43.17 -26.65 14.63
CA ALA A 514 -43.42 -27.07 13.25
C ALA A 514 -43.54 -28.59 13.14
N SER A 515 -44.42 -29.07 12.24
CA SER A 515 -44.46 -30.47 11.85
C SER A 515 -43.17 -30.86 11.11
N THR A 516 -42.84 -32.15 11.10
CA THR A 516 -41.67 -32.68 10.38
C THR A 516 -41.68 -32.31 8.92
N ASP A 517 -42.86 -32.31 8.28
CA ASP A 517 -42.99 -32.00 6.85
C ASP A 517 -42.69 -30.52 6.57
N VAL A 518 -43.19 -29.61 7.41
CA VAL A 518 -42.89 -28.17 7.28
C VAL A 518 -41.42 -27.89 7.54
N LEU A 519 -40.84 -28.56 8.54
CA LEU A 519 -39.42 -28.42 8.88
C LEU A 519 -38.53 -28.91 7.74
N ALA A 520 -38.89 -30.04 7.12
CA ALA A 520 -38.21 -30.58 5.95
C ALA A 520 -38.27 -29.61 4.76
N THR A 521 -39.44 -29.05 4.43
CA THR A 521 -39.60 -28.09 3.32
C THR A 521 -38.86 -26.77 3.55
N VAL A 522 -38.83 -26.25 4.78
CA VAL A 522 -38.13 -24.98 5.07
C VAL A 522 -36.61 -25.15 5.07
N LEU A 523 -36.11 -26.33 5.42
CA LEU A 523 -34.69 -26.64 5.57
C LEU A 523 -34.20 -27.62 4.50
N GLU A 524 -34.81 -27.58 3.31
CA GLU A 524 -34.35 -28.32 2.13
C GLU A 524 -32.92 -27.91 1.75
N GLU A 525 -32.27 -28.78 0.97
CA GLU A 525 -30.96 -28.52 0.41
C GLU A 525 -30.98 -27.22 -0.41
N MET A 526 -29.95 -26.40 -0.23
CA MET A 526 -29.89 -25.11 -0.89
C MET A 526 -29.74 -25.29 -2.41
N PRO A 527 -30.52 -24.56 -3.24
CA PRO A 527 -30.34 -24.60 -4.68
C PRO A 527 -28.95 -24.07 -5.08
N PRO A 528 -28.42 -24.49 -6.24
CA PRO A 528 -27.11 -24.07 -6.70
C PRO A 528 -27.07 -22.55 -6.91
N PHE A 529 -25.91 -21.96 -6.61
CA PHE A 529 -25.69 -20.53 -6.82
C PHE A 529 -25.64 -20.18 -8.32
N PRO A 530 -26.17 -19.02 -8.71
CA PRO A 530 -26.02 -18.54 -10.09
C PRO A 530 -24.56 -18.26 -10.42
N GLU A 531 -24.18 -18.49 -11.67
CA GLU A 531 -22.84 -18.17 -12.17
C GLU A 531 -22.59 -16.67 -12.07
N ARG A 532 -21.58 -16.28 -11.28
CA ARG A 532 -21.13 -14.89 -11.13
C ARG A 532 -19.69 -14.78 -11.62
N GLU A 533 -19.32 -13.62 -12.15
CA GLU A 533 -17.91 -13.27 -12.38
C GLU A 533 -17.12 -13.44 -11.07
N SER A 534 -15.92 -14.04 -11.15
CA SER A 534 -15.12 -14.37 -9.95
C SER A 534 -14.83 -13.12 -9.12
N SER A 535 -15.52 -12.98 -7.98
CA SER A 535 -15.37 -11.88 -7.03
C SER A 535 -13.92 -11.75 -6.52
N ILE A 536 -13.18 -12.85 -6.51
CA ILE A 536 -11.75 -12.92 -6.15
C ILE A 536 -10.88 -12.15 -7.16
N LEU A 537 -11.16 -12.27 -8.46
CA LEU A 537 -10.45 -11.51 -9.52
C LEU A 537 -10.76 -10.02 -9.44
N ALA A 538 -12.02 -9.65 -9.18
CA ALA A 538 -12.41 -8.26 -8.99
C ALA A 538 -11.67 -7.63 -7.78
N LYS A 539 -11.46 -8.39 -6.71
CA LYS A 539 -10.70 -7.95 -5.55
C LYS A 539 -9.21 -7.76 -5.86
N LEU A 540 -8.60 -8.66 -6.62
CA LEU A 540 -7.21 -8.53 -7.05
C LEU A 540 -7.01 -7.25 -7.90
N LYS A 541 -7.92 -6.97 -8.84
CA LYS A 541 -7.90 -5.75 -9.67
C LYS A 541 -8.03 -4.49 -8.82
N LYS A 542 -8.94 -4.46 -7.84
CA LYS A 542 -9.08 -3.33 -6.89
C LYS A 542 -7.83 -3.14 -6.04
N LYS A 543 -7.16 -4.23 -5.63
CA LYS A 543 -5.96 -4.18 -4.78
C LYS A 543 -4.70 -3.71 -5.51
N LYS A 544 -4.54 -4.03 -6.81
CA LYS A 544 -3.40 -3.57 -7.62
C LYS A 544 -3.44 -2.07 -7.98
N GLY A 545 -4.55 -1.37 -7.72
CA GLY A 545 -4.72 0.04 -8.02
C GLY A 545 -4.73 0.35 -9.53
N PRO A 546 -5.19 1.55 -9.96
CA PRO A 546 -5.36 1.89 -11.38
C PRO A 546 -4.05 2.07 -12.19
N GLY A 547 -2.88 1.71 -11.65
CA GLY A 547 -1.57 2.03 -12.24
C GLY A 547 -0.70 0.84 -12.66
N ALA A 548 -1.16 -0.40 -12.49
CA ALA A 548 -0.39 -1.61 -12.79
C ALA A 548 -1.19 -2.66 -13.58
N GLY A 549 -2.17 -2.21 -14.38
CA GLY A 549 -2.86 -3.03 -15.37
C GLY A 549 -2.23 -2.82 -16.74
N SER A 550 -1.64 -3.87 -17.29
CA SER A 550 -1.50 -4.02 -18.74
C SER A 550 -2.91 -4.04 -19.35
N GLU A 551 -3.27 -3.01 -20.13
CA GLU A 551 -4.49 -2.98 -20.95
C GLU A 551 -4.36 -3.90 -22.17
N LEU A 552 -4.13 -5.20 -21.96
CA LEU A 552 -3.95 -6.16 -23.06
C LEU A 552 -4.89 -7.37 -23.01
N ASP A 553 -5.97 -7.33 -22.23
CA ASP A 553 -7.00 -8.38 -22.26
C ASP A 553 -8.41 -7.79 -22.34
N ASP A 554 -8.66 -6.98 -23.37
CA ASP A 554 -10.01 -6.82 -23.94
C ASP A 554 -9.89 -6.34 -25.39
N GLY A 555 -9.94 -7.28 -26.35
CA GLY A 555 -9.65 -6.94 -27.74
C GLY A 555 -9.83 -8.06 -28.75
N LYS A 556 -10.88 -8.89 -28.63
CA LYS A 556 -11.38 -9.73 -29.74
C LYS A 556 -12.89 -9.95 -29.63
N LYS A 557 -13.65 -8.95 -30.08
CA LYS A 557 -14.97 -9.17 -30.68
C LYS A 557 -15.04 -8.35 -31.96
N ASP A 558 -14.83 -9.03 -33.08
CA ASP A 558 -15.01 -8.49 -34.42
C ASP A 558 -16.46 -7.99 -34.60
N PRO A 559 -16.67 -6.73 -35.02
CA PRO A 559 -17.92 -6.31 -35.61
C PRO A 559 -17.84 -6.54 -37.13
N ASN A 560 -18.92 -7.08 -37.68
CA ASN A 560 -19.30 -7.11 -39.11
C ASN A 560 -19.10 -8.45 -39.87
N SER A 561 -20.16 -9.26 -39.87
CA SER A 561 -20.55 -10.05 -41.04
C SER A 561 -22.04 -9.81 -41.30
N GLU A 562 -22.35 -9.28 -42.48
CA GLU A 562 -23.69 -8.89 -42.94
C GLU A 562 -24.47 -10.06 -43.59
N ILE A 563 -25.77 -9.82 -43.82
CA ILE A 563 -26.74 -10.45 -44.75
C ILE A 563 -27.50 -11.66 -44.15
N ASN A 564 -28.81 -11.63 -43.84
CA ASN A 564 -29.94 -11.51 -44.79
C ASN A 564 -31.28 -11.41 -44.01
N GLY A 565 -32.28 -10.78 -44.63
CA GLY A 565 -33.54 -10.38 -43.98
C GLY A 565 -34.65 -11.43 -43.89
N GLY A 566 -35.72 -11.06 -43.15
CA GLY A 566 -36.99 -11.80 -43.08
C GLY A 566 -37.99 -11.27 -42.05
N MET A 567 -38.87 -10.37 -42.51
CA MET A 567 -40.30 -10.17 -42.19
C MET A 567 -40.83 -10.06 -40.73
N GLU A 568 -41.51 -8.93 -40.50
CA GLU A 568 -42.57 -8.49 -39.53
C GLU A 568 -43.56 -9.56 -38.94
N PRO A 569 -44.47 -9.26 -37.96
CA PRO A 569 -45.03 -7.94 -37.58
C PRO A 569 -45.31 -7.63 -36.08
N SER A 570 -45.65 -6.36 -35.87
CA SER A 570 -46.29 -5.73 -34.71
C SER A 570 -47.69 -6.27 -34.36
N ALA A 571 -48.09 -6.23 -33.08
CA ALA A 571 -49.42 -5.78 -32.67
C ALA A 571 -49.51 -5.44 -31.16
N SER A 572 -50.22 -4.36 -30.91
CA SER A 572 -50.55 -3.64 -29.68
C SER A 572 -51.75 -4.20 -28.90
N THR A 573 -51.87 -3.79 -27.62
CA THR A 573 -53.06 -3.27 -26.87
C THR A 573 -53.46 -3.95 -25.55
N ALA A 574 -53.63 -3.07 -24.53
CA ALA A 574 -54.58 -3.10 -23.40
C ALA A 574 -54.45 -4.21 -22.33
N SER A 575 -54.66 -4.02 -21.02
CA SER A 575 -55.04 -2.88 -20.18
C SER A 575 -54.92 -3.30 -18.70
N THR A 576 -54.47 -2.35 -17.88
CA THR A 576 -54.75 -2.03 -16.45
C THR A 576 -55.92 -2.73 -15.72
N PRO A 577 -55.93 -2.82 -14.36
CA PRO A 577 -55.87 -1.65 -13.47
C PRO A 577 -55.10 -1.75 -12.13
N SER A 578 -54.56 -0.58 -11.74
CA SER A 578 -54.19 -0.19 -10.38
C SER A 578 -55.44 0.12 -9.51
N PRO A 579 -55.26 0.42 -8.22
CA PRO A 579 -55.56 1.78 -7.76
C PRO A 579 -54.41 2.34 -6.89
N SER A 580 -53.88 3.53 -7.22
CA SER A 580 -54.30 4.87 -6.71
C SER A 580 -53.51 5.25 -5.46
N ALA A 581 -53.07 6.49 -5.21
CA ALA A 581 -53.11 7.81 -5.86
C ALA A 581 -52.27 8.71 -4.91
N ASP A 582 -51.32 9.53 -5.38
CA ASP A 582 -51.49 10.94 -5.82
C ASP A 582 -51.56 11.90 -4.59
N LEU A 583 -51.14 13.17 -4.55
CA LEU A 583 -50.80 14.21 -5.54
C LEU A 583 -50.27 15.44 -4.75
N LEU A 584 -49.65 16.41 -5.45
CA LEU A 584 -49.29 17.81 -5.12
C LEU A 584 -47.77 18.01 -4.90
N GLY A 585 -46.91 18.31 -5.89
CA GLY A 585 -47.09 18.93 -7.19
C GLY A 585 -46.66 20.40 -7.16
N LEU A 586 -45.56 20.77 -7.83
CA LEU A 586 -45.40 21.96 -8.69
C LEU A 586 -43.97 22.05 -9.29
N ARG A 587 -43.92 22.28 -10.61
CA ARG A 587 -42.75 22.39 -11.50
C ARG A 587 -42.05 23.75 -11.44
N ALA A 588 -40.74 23.76 -11.69
CA ALA A 588 -40.07 24.78 -12.52
C ALA A 588 -38.81 24.18 -13.19
N ALA A 589 -38.56 24.52 -14.46
CA ALA A 589 -37.43 24.09 -15.28
C ALA A 589 -36.26 25.13 -15.23
N PRO A 590 -35.14 24.94 -15.96
CA PRO A 590 -33.79 24.80 -15.40
C PRO A 590 -32.98 26.11 -15.34
N ALA A 591 -32.05 26.19 -14.39
CA ALA A 591 -30.96 27.16 -14.39
C ALA A 591 -29.61 26.43 -14.29
N THR A 592 -28.76 26.73 -15.26
CA THR A 592 -27.37 26.29 -15.44
C THR A 592 -26.45 26.75 -14.31
N ALA A 593 -25.62 25.85 -13.77
CA ALA A 593 -24.44 26.17 -12.95
C ALA A 593 -23.35 25.09 -13.13
N PRO A 594 -22.06 25.44 -12.92
CA PRO A 594 -20.90 24.78 -13.53
C PRO A 594 -20.35 23.60 -12.71
N GLY A 595 -19.73 22.65 -13.42
CA GLY A 595 -19.13 21.44 -12.87
C GLY A 595 -17.89 21.68 -12.00
N ALA A 596 -17.80 20.90 -10.92
CA ALA A 596 -16.64 20.77 -10.06
C ALA A 596 -15.58 19.82 -10.69
N PRO A 597 -14.27 20.09 -10.52
CA PRO A 597 -13.22 19.26 -11.10
C PRO A 597 -12.87 18.05 -10.21
N ALA A 598 -12.53 16.96 -10.88
CA ALA A 598 -12.06 15.70 -10.32
C ALA A 598 -10.67 15.83 -9.66
N SER A 599 -10.54 15.33 -8.43
CA SER A 599 -9.28 15.21 -7.70
C SER A 599 -8.55 13.91 -8.06
N THR A 600 -7.57 13.99 -8.94
CA THR A 600 -6.58 12.93 -9.21
C THR A 600 -5.45 12.99 -8.19
N GLY A 601 -5.11 11.83 -7.63
CA GLY A 601 -4.11 11.68 -6.58
C GLY A 601 -2.68 11.36 -7.06
N ASN A 602 -1.79 11.37 -6.05
CA ASN A 602 -0.53 10.63 -5.88
C ASN A 602 0.73 11.07 -6.66
N LEU A 603 1.67 11.68 -5.92
CA LEU A 603 3.06 11.85 -6.36
C LEU A 603 4.01 11.97 -5.16
N LEU A 604 4.45 10.86 -4.55
CA LEU A 604 5.62 10.79 -3.64
C LEU A 604 6.26 9.39 -3.65
N VAL A 605 6.67 8.95 -4.84
CA VAL A 605 7.72 7.94 -5.01
C VAL A 605 8.94 8.70 -5.56
N ASP A 606 9.75 9.30 -4.69
CA ASP A 606 11.16 9.67 -4.95
C ASP A 606 11.75 10.50 -3.80
N VAL A 607 12.10 9.85 -2.67
CA VAL A 607 13.06 10.40 -1.68
C VAL A 607 13.84 9.25 -0.99
N PHE A 608 14.30 8.26 -1.76
CA PHE A 608 15.25 7.26 -1.27
C PHE A 608 16.33 7.01 -2.31
N SER A 609 17.22 7.99 -2.49
CA SER A 609 18.50 7.79 -3.16
C SER A 609 19.55 8.64 -2.45
N ASP A 610 20.36 7.94 -1.66
CA ASP A 610 21.46 8.45 -0.84
C ASP A 610 22.69 8.74 -1.71
N SER A 611 23.48 9.76 -1.36
CA SER A 611 24.82 10.02 -1.92
C SER A 611 25.65 10.94 -1.01
N PRO A 612 26.98 10.80 -1.00
CA PRO A 612 27.81 10.80 0.20
C PRO A 612 28.45 12.17 0.50
N SER A 613 28.73 12.46 1.78
CA SER A 613 29.58 13.60 2.16
C SER A 613 30.94 13.15 2.65
N ALA A 614 31.96 13.71 2.01
CA ALA A 614 33.37 13.60 2.36
C ALA A 614 33.79 14.61 3.46
N ALA A 615 34.94 14.27 4.04
CA ALA A 615 35.68 14.79 5.18
C ALA A 615 35.95 16.31 5.35
N ALA A 616 36.27 16.62 6.62
CA ALA A 616 37.37 17.46 7.13
C ALA A 616 37.07 18.87 7.71
N GLY A 617 37.08 18.93 9.05
CA GLY A 617 38.11 19.62 9.87
C GLY A 617 38.11 21.16 9.96
N LEU A 618 37.93 21.69 11.17
CA LEU A 618 38.83 22.65 11.86
C LEU A 618 38.28 23.05 13.25
N ALA A 619 39.19 23.45 14.13
CA ALA A 619 39.09 23.43 15.59
C ALA A 619 38.87 24.81 16.26
N SER A 620 38.30 24.74 17.47
CA SER A 620 38.60 25.43 18.75
C SER A 620 38.70 26.97 18.90
N GLY A 621 38.04 27.46 19.97
CA GLY A 621 38.32 28.67 20.78
C GLY A 621 37.02 29.13 21.47
N ALA A 622 36.72 28.83 22.74
CA ALA A 622 37.28 29.23 24.05
C ALA A 622 36.88 30.66 24.51
N GLU A 623 36.53 30.75 25.82
CA GLU A 623 36.21 31.89 26.73
C GLU A 623 34.75 31.85 27.23
N GLU A 624 34.42 31.42 28.46
CA GLU A 624 34.80 31.74 29.87
C GLU A 624 33.65 32.45 30.63
N ASN A 625 33.22 31.79 31.71
CA ASN A 625 32.80 32.29 33.04
C ASN A 625 31.81 33.47 33.19
N PHE A 626 30.68 33.20 33.85
CA PHE A 626 30.37 33.77 35.17
C PHE A 626 29.30 32.93 35.91
N LEU A 627 29.70 32.34 37.04
CA LEU A 627 28.89 31.81 38.17
C LEU A 627 28.17 32.99 38.87
N SER A 628 27.10 32.90 39.67
CA SER A 628 26.72 31.94 40.72
C SER A 628 25.40 32.38 41.38
N ASP A 629 24.65 31.38 41.87
CA ASP A 629 23.95 31.27 43.17
C ASP A 629 22.80 32.23 43.59
N LEU A 630 21.66 31.64 43.98
CA LEU A 630 21.32 31.43 45.41
C LEU A 630 20.07 30.55 45.62
N GLU A 631 20.09 29.84 46.74
CA GLU A 631 19.31 28.69 47.21
C GLU A 631 17.82 28.87 47.56
N ALA A 632 17.16 27.72 47.71
CA ALA A 632 15.83 27.40 48.30
C ALA A 632 15.74 27.74 49.83
N PRO A 633 14.70 27.45 50.67
CA PRO A 633 13.81 26.25 50.70
C PRO A 633 12.36 26.54 51.28
N PRO A 634 11.67 25.67 52.07
CA PRO A 634 10.80 24.54 51.66
C PRO A 634 9.38 24.54 52.32
N GLU A 635 8.65 23.40 52.20
CA GLU A 635 7.64 22.80 53.12
C GLU A 635 6.21 22.50 52.57
N ASN A 636 5.87 21.19 52.52
CA ASN A 636 4.53 20.56 52.65
C ASN A 636 4.08 20.57 54.15
N PRO A 637 2.92 20.04 54.64
CA PRO A 637 1.87 19.17 54.04
C PRO A 637 0.39 19.39 54.50
N ALA A 638 -0.52 18.58 53.93
CA ALA A 638 -1.66 17.85 54.56
C ALA A 638 -3.08 18.46 54.82
N SER A 639 -4.06 17.56 54.56
CA SER A 639 -5.38 17.32 55.20
C SER A 639 -6.62 18.03 54.60
N LEU A 640 -7.52 17.28 53.94
CA LEU A 640 -8.72 16.55 54.44
C LEU A 640 -9.96 17.45 54.54
N LEU A 641 -11.04 17.13 53.81
CA LEU A 641 -12.30 16.64 54.38
C LEU A 641 -13.38 16.39 53.30
N VAL A 642 -14.16 15.36 53.59
CA VAL A 642 -15.32 14.81 52.88
C VAL A 642 -16.59 15.50 53.39
N GLU A 643 -17.55 15.83 52.53
CA GLU A 643 -18.97 15.53 52.80
C GLU A 643 -19.87 15.57 51.57
N ALA A 644 -20.90 14.74 51.63
CA ALA A 644 -21.83 14.37 50.58
C ALA A 644 -23.06 15.28 50.50
N GLY A 645 -23.68 15.35 49.32
CA GLY A 645 -25.03 15.91 49.14
C GLY A 645 -25.50 15.88 47.68
N LEU A 646 -26.40 14.95 47.35
CA LEU A 646 -27.37 15.03 46.25
C LEU A 646 -28.72 15.48 46.86
N PRO A 647 -29.78 15.85 46.09
CA PRO A 647 -29.91 16.09 44.64
C PRO A 647 -30.65 17.42 44.29
N ALA A 648 -30.66 17.84 43.01
CA ALA A 648 -31.84 18.45 42.36
C ALA A 648 -31.58 18.82 40.89
N ASP A 649 -32.63 18.63 40.10
CA ASP A 649 -32.83 18.84 38.68
C ASP A 649 -32.92 20.33 38.30
N SER A 650 -32.24 20.74 37.21
CA SER A 650 -32.62 21.90 36.41
C SER A 650 -31.83 21.93 35.11
N GLY A 651 -32.53 21.75 33.99
CA GLY A 651 -32.00 21.96 32.65
C GLY A 651 -31.57 23.42 32.43
N ALA A 652 -30.34 23.59 31.95
CA ALA A 652 -29.88 24.82 31.34
C ALA A 652 -28.97 24.46 30.17
N ALA A 653 -29.33 24.94 28.98
CA ALA A 653 -28.52 24.85 27.78
C ALA A 653 -27.18 25.56 28.02
N ALA A 654 -26.08 24.81 27.97
CA ALA A 654 -24.74 25.38 28.04
C ALA A 654 -24.35 25.93 26.66
N SER A 655 -24.16 27.24 26.61
CA SER A 655 -23.43 27.94 25.56
C SER A 655 -22.02 27.36 25.43
N VAL A 656 -21.72 26.75 24.28
CA VAL A 656 -20.40 26.15 24.01
C VAL A 656 -19.40 27.28 23.71
N SER A 657 -18.41 27.46 24.59
CA SER A 657 -17.25 28.33 24.38
C SER A 657 -16.32 27.76 23.31
N GLU A 658 -15.60 28.62 22.60
CA GLU A 658 -14.58 28.29 21.57
C GLU A 658 -13.25 27.78 22.16
N ASP A 659 -13.23 27.24 23.38
CA ASP A 659 -12.01 26.69 23.98
C ASP A 659 -11.74 25.25 23.49
N PRO A 660 -10.45 24.84 23.35
CA PRO A 660 -10.11 23.45 23.06
C PRO A 660 -10.63 22.54 24.18
N ALA A 661 -11.46 21.55 23.81
CA ALA A 661 -11.99 20.58 24.75
C ALA A 661 -10.85 19.79 25.42
N LEU A 662 -10.96 19.57 26.73
CA LEU A 662 -10.00 18.75 27.50
C LEU A 662 -9.97 17.30 26.96
N PRO A 663 -8.81 16.61 27.01
CA PRO A 663 -8.71 15.22 26.59
C PRO A 663 -9.67 14.31 27.37
N ILE A 664 -10.30 13.36 26.66
CA ILE A 664 -11.25 12.41 27.25
C ILE A 664 -10.50 11.34 28.06
N ALA A 665 -10.73 11.28 29.38
CA ALA A 665 -10.00 10.39 30.29
C ALA A 665 -10.18 8.89 30.00
N GLU A 666 -11.36 8.46 29.54
CA GLU A 666 -11.64 7.05 29.18
C GLU A 666 -10.79 6.56 27.99
N ALA A 667 -10.32 7.47 27.13
CA ALA A 667 -9.47 7.12 26.00
C ALA A 667 -8.00 6.85 26.41
N ASP A 668 -7.57 7.33 27.58
CA ASP A 668 -6.20 7.15 28.06
C ASP A 668 -5.92 5.68 28.42
N GLU A 669 -6.91 4.92 28.92
CA GLU A 669 -6.75 3.48 29.17
C GLU A 669 -6.53 2.66 27.88
N LEU A 670 -7.21 3.05 26.80
CA LEU A 670 -7.03 2.43 25.48
C LEU A 670 -5.69 2.82 24.85
N LEU A 671 -5.23 4.05 25.09
CA LEU A 671 -3.93 4.54 24.63
C LEU A 671 -2.77 3.65 25.11
N HIS A 672 -2.80 3.23 26.39
CA HIS A 672 -1.75 2.39 26.96
C HIS A 672 -1.58 1.06 26.22
N LYS A 673 -2.63 0.49 25.61
CA LYS A 673 -2.53 -0.76 24.82
C LYS A 673 -1.68 -0.58 23.57
N PHE A 674 -1.61 0.63 23.01
CA PHE A 674 -0.82 0.93 21.83
C PHE A 674 0.66 1.14 22.13
N VAL A 675 1.11 1.09 23.38
CA VAL A 675 2.56 1.10 23.67
C VAL A 675 3.23 -0.15 23.07
N CYS A 676 2.60 -1.32 23.22
CA CYS A 676 3.08 -2.61 22.69
C CYS A 676 2.33 -3.11 21.44
N LYS A 677 1.30 -2.40 20.97
CA LYS A 677 0.53 -2.76 19.77
C LYS A 677 0.58 -1.64 18.73
N ASN A 678 0.41 -2.01 17.47
CA ASN A 678 0.46 -1.08 16.35
C ASN A 678 -0.91 -0.89 15.67
N ASN A 679 -1.91 -1.64 16.09
CA ASN A 679 -3.25 -1.59 15.52
C ASN A 679 -4.33 -1.87 16.57
N GLY A 680 -5.49 -1.24 16.41
CA GLY A 680 -6.63 -1.41 17.32
C GLY A 680 -7.60 -0.24 17.26
N VAL A 681 -8.56 -0.22 18.17
CA VAL A 681 -9.50 0.89 18.36
C VAL A 681 -8.95 1.82 19.44
N LEU A 682 -8.74 3.09 19.10
CA LEU A 682 -8.27 4.14 20.01
C LEU A 682 -9.42 4.74 20.81
N PHE A 683 -10.58 4.89 20.18
CA PHE A 683 -11.76 5.47 20.81
C PHE A 683 -13.02 4.93 20.16
N GLU A 684 -14.06 4.73 20.94
CA GLU A 684 -15.37 4.30 20.44
C GLU A 684 -16.48 4.87 21.32
N ASN A 685 -17.46 5.52 20.71
CA ASN A 685 -18.70 5.89 21.36
C ASN A 685 -19.92 5.48 20.50
N GLN A 686 -21.10 6.02 20.82
CA GLN A 686 -22.33 5.71 20.08
C GLN A 686 -22.35 6.29 18.65
N LEU A 687 -21.54 7.31 18.37
CA LEU A 687 -21.52 8.03 17.10
C LEU A 687 -20.32 7.63 16.22
N LEU A 688 -19.12 7.68 16.80
CA LEU A 688 -17.84 7.60 16.10
C LEU A 688 -16.96 6.50 16.70
N GLN A 689 -16.35 5.70 15.83
CA GLN A 689 -15.25 4.80 16.18
C GLN A 689 -13.97 5.28 15.50
N ILE A 690 -12.86 5.29 16.22
CA ILE A 690 -11.55 5.69 15.73
C ILE A 690 -10.61 4.50 15.83
N GLY A 691 -10.34 3.88 14.68
CA GLY A 691 -9.31 2.87 14.53
C GLY A 691 -7.95 3.50 14.28
N VAL A 692 -6.89 2.84 14.74
CA VAL A 692 -5.50 3.22 14.48
C VAL A 692 -4.77 2.03 13.89
N LYS A 693 -3.94 2.29 12.87
CA LYS A 693 -2.88 1.39 12.41
C LYS A 693 -1.61 2.21 12.20
N SER A 694 -0.49 1.80 12.75
CA SER A 694 0.77 2.56 12.69
C SER A 694 1.97 1.69 12.33
N GLU A 695 2.87 2.23 11.53
CA GLU A 695 4.13 1.59 11.14
C GLU A 695 5.26 2.58 11.37
N PHE A 696 6.35 2.12 11.98
CA PHE A 696 7.50 2.96 12.30
C PHE A 696 8.79 2.30 11.82
N ARG A 697 9.70 3.10 11.26
CA ARG A 697 11.01 2.66 10.76
C ARG A 697 12.02 3.78 10.95
N GLN A 698 13.09 3.51 11.69
CA GLN A 698 14.08 4.52 12.07
C GLN A 698 13.40 5.72 12.76
N ASN A 699 13.71 6.95 12.35
CA ASN A 699 13.11 8.17 12.87
C ASN A 699 11.78 8.56 12.19
N LEU A 700 11.25 7.72 11.30
CA LEU A 700 10.03 7.99 10.55
C LEU A 700 8.89 7.06 10.98
N GLY A 701 7.68 7.60 11.03
CA GLY A 701 6.45 6.89 11.35
C GLY A 701 5.35 7.22 10.35
N ARG A 702 4.45 6.27 10.13
CA ARG A 702 3.24 6.46 9.35
C ARG A 702 2.06 5.89 10.13
N MET A 703 1.08 6.75 10.42
CA MET A 703 -0.12 6.37 11.17
C MET A 703 -1.35 6.59 10.30
N TYR A 704 -2.24 5.60 10.30
CA TYR A 704 -3.53 5.60 9.66
C TYR A 704 -4.60 5.69 10.75
N LEU A 705 -5.42 6.73 10.68
CA LEU A 705 -6.60 6.88 11.52
C LEU A 705 -7.84 6.55 10.68
N PHE A 706 -8.73 5.73 11.24
CA PHE A 706 -9.95 5.29 10.59
C PHE A 706 -11.15 5.82 11.37
N TYR A 707 -11.87 6.77 10.81
CA TYR A 707 -13.06 7.37 11.40
C TYR A 707 -14.31 6.67 10.88
N GLY A 708 -14.88 5.76 11.67
CA GLY A 708 -16.12 5.04 11.35
C GLY A 708 -17.34 5.75 11.93
N ASN A 709 -18.27 6.15 11.06
CA ASN A 709 -19.58 6.65 11.49
C ASN A 709 -20.50 5.46 11.79
N LYS A 710 -20.83 5.26 13.07
CA LYS A 710 -21.68 4.16 13.53
C LYS A 710 -23.18 4.44 13.37
N THR A 711 -23.55 5.64 12.94
CA THR A 711 -24.94 6.07 12.78
C THR A 711 -25.39 5.96 11.33
N SER A 712 -26.69 6.09 11.08
CA SER A 712 -27.27 6.18 9.74
C SER A 712 -27.28 7.60 9.17
N VAL A 713 -26.83 8.61 9.93
CA VAL A 713 -26.88 10.03 9.54
C VAL A 713 -25.46 10.55 9.28
N GLN A 714 -25.29 11.30 8.20
CA GLN A 714 -23.99 11.84 7.81
C GLN A 714 -23.43 12.86 8.83
N PHE A 715 -22.12 12.82 9.08
CA PHE A 715 -21.39 13.89 9.76
C PHE A 715 -21.04 14.99 8.78
N GLN A 716 -21.34 16.24 9.14
CA GLN A 716 -21.05 17.41 8.32
C GLN A 716 -19.91 18.23 8.94
N SER A 717 -19.14 18.95 8.12
CA SER A 717 -18.00 19.76 8.57
C SER A 717 -16.96 18.95 9.38
N PHE A 718 -16.76 17.68 9.03
CA PHE A 718 -15.84 16.78 9.71
C PHE A 718 -14.39 17.24 9.52
N THR A 719 -13.77 17.71 10.60
CA THR A 719 -12.45 18.37 10.57
C THR A 719 -11.56 17.83 11.69
N PRO A 720 -10.71 16.84 11.41
CA PRO A 720 -9.68 16.36 12.33
C PRO A 720 -8.38 17.18 12.20
N THR A 721 -7.94 17.79 13.28
CA THR A 721 -6.71 18.61 13.36
C THR A 721 -5.78 18.11 14.45
N VAL A 722 -4.49 17.99 14.14
CA VAL A 722 -3.45 17.58 15.10
C VAL A 722 -2.84 18.83 15.74
N SER A 723 -2.63 18.78 17.05
CA SER A 723 -2.01 19.85 17.83
C SER A 723 -0.87 19.31 18.70
N TYR A 724 0.13 20.16 18.92
CA TYR A 724 1.32 19.86 19.72
C TYR A 724 1.17 20.50 21.11
N PRO A 725 1.04 19.72 22.19
CA PRO A 725 1.15 20.27 23.53
C PRO A 725 2.61 20.69 23.82
N GLY A 726 2.79 21.77 24.59
CA GLY A 726 4.09 22.22 25.07
C GLY A 726 5.15 22.41 23.98
N ASP A 727 6.37 21.92 24.23
CA ASP A 727 7.53 22.04 23.34
C ASP A 727 7.54 20.97 22.21
N LEU A 728 6.51 20.12 22.12
CA LEU A 728 6.48 18.97 21.22
C LEU A 728 6.61 19.36 19.74
N GLN A 729 6.23 20.58 19.37
CA GLN A 729 6.36 21.10 18.00
C GLN A 729 7.82 21.14 17.52
N SER A 730 8.79 21.28 18.43
CA SER A 730 10.22 21.25 18.12
C SER A 730 10.82 19.84 18.09
N GLN A 731 10.09 18.84 18.61
CA GLN A 731 10.56 17.47 18.85
C GLN A 731 9.93 16.46 17.89
N LEU A 732 8.70 16.71 17.44
CA LEU A 732 7.94 15.89 16.49
C LEU A 732 7.41 16.76 15.34
N ASN A 733 7.53 16.26 14.13
CA ASN A 733 6.90 16.83 12.95
C ASN A 733 5.83 15.86 12.44
N ILE A 734 4.59 16.33 12.27
CA ILE A 734 3.44 15.49 11.88
C ILE A 734 2.74 16.19 10.72
N GLN A 735 2.83 15.59 9.54
CA GLN A 735 2.13 16.03 8.35
C GLN A 735 0.85 15.22 8.20
N THR A 736 -0.29 15.90 8.18
CA THR A 736 -1.59 15.27 8.01
C THR A 736 -2.12 15.49 6.60
N LYS A 737 -2.79 14.48 6.04
CA LYS A 737 -3.61 14.66 4.84
C LYS A 737 -5.00 15.16 5.24
N ALA A 738 -5.57 16.03 4.40
CA ALA A 738 -6.94 16.48 4.57
C ALA A 738 -7.92 15.30 4.43
N VAL A 739 -9.01 15.37 5.20
CA VAL A 739 -10.10 14.39 5.22
C VAL A 739 -11.33 15.06 4.60
N GLU A 740 -12.18 14.28 3.92
CA GLU A 740 -13.42 14.81 3.39
C GLU A 740 -14.30 15.39 4.52
N PRO A 741 -14.89 16.58 4.33
CA PRO A 741 -15.69 17.24 5.36
C PRO A 741 -17.06 16.57 5.59
N LEU A 742 -17.38 15.53 4.81
CA LEU A 742 -18.62 14.76 4.89
C LEU A 742 -18.26 13.29 5.15
N VAL A 743 -18.86 12.69 6.18
CA VAL A 743 -18.73 11.25 6.46
C VAL A 743 -20.12 10.64 6.47
N GLU A 744 -20.43 9.82 5.47
CA GLU A 744 -21.74 9.17 5.33
C GLU A 744 -22.06 8.23 6.50
N GLY A 745 -23.35 7.95 6.73
CA GLY A 745 -23.79 7.00 7.75
C GLY A 745 -23.31 5.58 7.44
N GLY A 746 -22.73 4.90 8.42
CA GLY A 746 -22.15 3.55 8.25
C GLY A 746 -20.81 3.52 7.48
N ALA A 747 -20.34 4.66 6.96
CA ALA A 747 -19.08 4.75 6.22
C ALA A 747 -17.88 4.92 7.15
N GLN A 748 -16.70 4.54 6.65
CA GLN A 748 -15.43 4.76 7.32
C GLN A 748 -14.49 5.56 6.44
N VAL A 749 -13.89 6.62 6.99
CA VAL A 749 -12.96 7.49 6.27
C VAL A 749 -11.57 7.39 6.89
N GLN A 750 -10.55 7.35 6.03
CA GLN A 750 -9.16 7.18 6.45
C GLN A 750 -8.38 8.50 6.37
N GLN A 751 -7.63 8.82 7.42
CA GLN A 751 -6.62 9.90 7.44
C GLN A 751 -5.22 9.32 7.60
N VAL A 752 -4.26 9.86 6.86
CA VAL A 752 -2.85 9.47 6.92
C VAL A 752 -2.04 10.57 7.57
N LEU A 753 -1.26 10.20 8.59
CA LEU A 753 -0.32 11.04 9.32
C LEU A 753 1.09 10.53 9.02
N ASN A 754 1.93 11.37 8.44
CA ASN A 754 3.37 11.10 8.31
C ASN A 754 4.08 11.78 9.48
N ILE A 755 4.85 11.02 10.23
CA ILE A 755 5.46 11.43 11.50
C ILE A 755 6.98 11.36 11.32
N GLU A 756 7.68 12.40 11.74
CA GLU A 756 9.14 12.46 11.79
C GLU A 756 9.57 12.81 13.22
N CYS A 757 10.38 11.94 13.82
CA CYS A 757 10.98 12.12 15.14
C CYS A 757 12.24 12.96 15.04
N LEU A 758 12.19 14.20 15.54
CA LEU A 758 13.31 15.14 15.49
C LEU A 758 14.24 14.93 16.68
N SER A 759 13.68 14.82 17.89
CA SER A 759 14.41 14.57 19.14
C SER A 759 13.60 13.67 20.08
N ASP A 760 14.14 13.32 21.25
CA ASP A 760 13.37 12.66 22.30
C ASP A 760 12.27 13.57 22.85
N PHE A 761 11.16 12.95 23.25
CA PHE A 761 9.96 13.60 23.76
C PHE A 761 9.26 12.68 24.77
N THR A 762 8.46 13.28 25.65
CA THR A 762 7.69 12.56 26.69
C THR A 762 6.19 12.76 26.56
N GLU A 763 5.75 13.82 25.89
CA GLU A 763 4.32 14.13 25.70
C GLU A 763 3.78 13.52 24.41
N ALA A 764 2.51 13.11 24.43
CA ALA A 764 1.83 12.59 23.25
C ALA A 764 1.12 13.73 22.49
N PRO A 765 1.18 13.76 21.15
CA PRO A 765 0.45 14.73 20.35
C PRO A 765 -1.07 14.51 20.47
N LEU A 766 -1.85 15.58 20.31
CA LEU A 766 -3.30 15.55 20.44
C LEU A 766 -3.96 15.61 19.05
N ILE A 767 -5.12 14.98 18.92
CA ILE A 767 -6.02 15.17 17.79
C ILE A 767 -7.36 15.72 18.27
N ASN A 768 -7.77 16.82 17.65
CA ASN A 768 -9.05 17.47 17.88
C ASN A 768 -9.95 17.22 16.67
N ILE A 769 -11.14 16.66 16.90
CA ILE A 769 -12.08 16.26 15.85
C ILE A 769 -13.37 17.02 16.05
N LYS A 770 -13.69 17.89 15.10
CA LYS A 770 -14.94 18.68 15.09
C LYS A 770 -15.86 18.21 13.98
N PHE A 771 -17.13 17.98 14.28
CA PHE A 771 -18.13 17.63 13.28
C PHE A 771 -19.55 18.00 13.75
N ARG A 772 -20.50 18.12 12.82
CA ARG A 772 -21.91 18.36 13.11
C ARG A 772 -22.72 17.09 12.88
N TYR A 773 -23.57 16.76 13.86
CA TYR A 773 -24.50 15.64 13.81
C TYR A 773 -25.89 16.13 14.26
N GLY A 774 -26.91 15.96 13.43
CA GLY A 774 -28.27 16.42 13.75
C GLY A 774 -28.39 17.92 14.07
N GLY A 775 -27.54 18.76 13.47
CA GLY A 775 -27.47 20.21 13.75
C GLY A 775 -26.66 20.62 14.98
N THR A 776 -26.24 19.66 15.81
CA THR A 776 -25.41 19.90 17.01
C THR A 776 -23.92 19.74 16.68
N LEU A 777 -23.08 20.64 17.18
CA LEU A 777 -21.62 20.55 17.04
C LEU A 777 -21.05 19.57 18.08
N GLN A 778 -20.24 18.62 17.60
CA GLN A 778 -19.45 17.69 18.41
C GLN A 778 -17.98 18.08 18.32
N ASN A 779 -17.27 18.03 19.45
CA ASN A 779 -15.85 18.35 19.56
C ASN A 779 -15.18 17.33 20.48
N LEU A 780 -14.24 16.54 19.96
CA LEU A 780 -13.55 15.48 20.69
C LEU A 780 -12.04 15.73 20.63
N THR A 781 -11.37 15.69 21.78
CA THR A 781 -9.91 15.77 21.86
C THR A 781 -9.35 14.46 22.42
N LEU A 782 -8.41 13.84 21.70
CA LEU A 782 -7.80 12.56 22.06
C LEU A 782 -6.27 12.63 21.96
N LYS A 783 -5.55 11.88 22.78
CA LYS A 783 -4.11 11.66 22.60
C LYS A 783 -3.88 10.65 21.48
N LEU A 784 -2.91 10.93 20.62
CA LEU A 784 -2.47 9.98 19.60
C LEU A 784 -1.44 9.01 20.20
N PRO A 785 -1.47 7.72 19.83
CA PRO A 785 -0.54 6.71 20.33
C PRO A 785 0.84 6.81 19.66
N ILE A 786 1.49 7.96 19.82
CA ILE A 786 2.83 8.26 19.33
C ILE A 786 3.72 8.48 20.55
N THR A 787 4.53 7.48 20.87
CA THR A 787 5.44 7.46 22.01
C THR A 787 6.87 7.21 21.51
N VAL A 788 7.88 7.63 22.29
CA VAL A 788 9.29 7.53 21.87
C VAL A 788 9.74 6.09 21.57
N ASN A 789 9.16 5.10 22.24
CA ASN A 789 9.48 3.68 22.02
C ASN A 789 9.09 3.18 20.61
N LYS A 790 8.19 3.88 19.92
CA LYS A 790 7.81 3.50 18.55
C LYS A 790 8.94 3.65 17.53
N PHE A 791 9.96 4.45 17.84
CA PHE A 791 11.12 4.66 16.97
C PHE A 791 12.31 3.74 17.31
N PHE A 792 12.02 2.61 17.98
CA PHE A 792 13.02 1.58 18.26
C PHE A 792 13.47 0.87 16.99
N GLN A 793 14.79 0.70 16.87
CA GLN A 793 15.43 -0.25 16.00
C GLN A 793 16.00 -1.38 16.87
N ALA A 794 15.40 -2.56 16.76
CA ALA A 794 15.82 -3.76 17.48
C ALA A 794 17.26 -4.14 17.10
N THR A 795 18.09 -4.46 18.11
CA THR A 795 19.52 -4.78 17.91
C THR A 795 19.87 -6.07 18.62
N GLU A 796 20.36 -7.06 17.86
CA GLU A 796 20.90 -8.29 18.42
C GLU A 796 22.35 -8.13 18.85
N MET A 797 22.74 -8.76 19.96
CA MET A 797 24.13 -8.80 20.43
C MET A 797 24.37 -10.02 21.33
N GLN A 798 25.63 -10.43 21.45
CA GLN A 798 26.04 -11.55 22.29
C GLN A 798 26.12 -11.16 23.77
N SER A 799 26.10 -12.14 24.67
CA SER A 799 26.12 -11.92 26.13
C SER A 799 27.31 -11.06 26.61
N GLN A 800 28.51 -11.30 26.05
CA GLN A 800 29.72 -10.53 26.38
C GLN A 800 29.57 -9.05 26.03
N ASP A 801 29.07 -8.75 24.82
CA ASP A 801 28.88 -7.38 24.33
C ASP A 801 27.78 -6.65 25.13
N PHE A 802 26.69 -7.35 25.45
CA PHE A 802 25.60 -6.82 26.25
C PHE A 802 26.09 -6.37 27.61
N PHE A 803 26.76 -7.24 28.37
CA PHE A 803 27.22 -6.91 29.71
C PHE A 803 28.38 -5.90 29.73
N GLN A 804 29.19 -5.85 28.67
CA GLN A 804 30.18 -4.80 28.50
C GLN A 804 29.51 -3.43 28.38
N ARG A 805 28.51 -3.29 27.49
CA ARG A 805 27.75 -2.04 27.31
C ARG A 805 26.88 -1.72 28.52
N TRP A 806 26.29 -2.73 29.16
CA TRP A 806 25.53 -2.60 30.40
C TRP A 806 26.37 -1.94 31.49
N LYS A 807 27.61 -2.40 31.70
CA LYS A 807 28.54 -1.81 32.68
C LYS A 807 28.99 -0.40 32.31
N GLN A 808 29.12 -0.09 31.01
CA GLN A 808 29.46 1.26 30.55
C GLN A 808 28.33 2.28 30.84
N LEU A 809 27.07 1.86 30.72
CA LEU A 809 25.90 2.68 31.02
C LEU A 809 25.44 2.55 32.48
N SER A 810 26.38 2.64 33.45
CA SER A 810 26.09 2.44 34.89
C SER A 810 26.04 3.73 35.71
N LEU A 811 26.09 4.90 35.05
CA LEU A 811 25.95 6.18 35.74
C LEU A 811 24.51 6.35 36.27
N PRO A 812 24.31 6.96 37.45
CA PRO A 812 22.97 7.17 38.02
C PRO A 812 22.00 7.93 37.10
N GLN A 813 22.51 8.82 36.24
CA GLN A 813 21.70 9.56 35.25
C GLN A 813 21.32 8.72 34.02
N GLN A 814 21.94 7.55 33.82
CA GLN A 814 21.70 6.69 32.65
C GLN A 814 20.83 5.48 32.96
N GLU A 815 20.62 5.18 34.25
CA GLU A 815 19.86 4.04 34.75
C GLU A 815 18.52 4.47 35.34
N ALA A 816 17.44 3.79 34.92
CA ALA A 816 16.14 3.85 35.56
C ALA A 816 15.73 2.45 36.01
N GLN A 817 15.45 2.29 37.30
CA GLN A 817 15.01 1.03 37.89
C GLN A 817 13.68 1.21 38.61
N LYS A 818 12.76 0.27 38.39
CA LYS A 818 11.45 0.27 39.04
C LYS A 818 11.04 -1.14 39.43
N ILE A 819 10.58 -1.29 40.67
CA ILE A 819 9.99 -2.54 41.19
C ILE A 819 8.49 -2.29 41.35
N PHE A 820 7.68 -3.15 40.75
CA PHE A 820 6.23 -2.98 40.76
C PHE A 820 5.52 -4.34 40.78
N LYS A 821 4.27 -4.33 41.26
CA LYS A 821 3.40 -5.52 41.30
C LYS A 821 2.82 -5.77 39.91
N ALA A 822 2.74 -7.03 39.48
CA ALA A 822 2.16 -7.39 38.20
C ALA A 822 0.65 -7.07 38.17
N ASN A 823 0.19 -6.36 37.13
CA ASN A 823 -1.22 -6.06 36.91
C ASN A 823 -1.95 -7.23 36.25
N HIS A 824 -1.21 -8.13 35.60
CA HIS A 824 -1.72 -9.32 34.92
C HIS A 824 -0.97 -10.59 35.37
N PRO A 825 -1.53 -11.79 35.14
CA PRO A 825 -0.81 -13.04 35.40
C PRO A 825 0.55 -13.06 34.68
N MET A 826 1.60 -13.48 35.41
CA MET A 826 2.98 -13.52 34.90
C MET A 826 3.20 -14.68 33.92
N ASP A 827 2.59 -14.59 32.74
CA ASP A 827 2.75 -15.54 31.66
C ASP A 827 3.99 -15.21 30.81
N SER A 828 4.81 -16.23 30.53
CA SER A 828 6.07 -16.06 29.81
C SER A 828 5.88 -15.66 28.35
N GLU A 829 4.90 -16.24 27.66
CA GLU A 829 4.64 -15.95 26.24
C GLU A 829 4.06 -14.55 26.06
N VAL A 830 3.12 -14.17 26.94
CA VAL A 830 2.53 -12.82 26.96
C VAL A 830 3.61 -11.77 27.28
N THR A 831 4.51 -12.07 28.22
CA THR A 831 5.62 -11.17 28.58
C THR A 831 6.58 -10.96 27.41
N LYS A 832 6.96 -12.03 26.71
CA LYS A 832 7.78 -11.96 25.49
C LYS A 832 7.08 -11.15 24.39
N ALA A 833 5.79 -11.37 24.16
CA ALA A 833 5.02 -10.64 23.16
C ALA A 833 4.96 -9.13 23.46
N LYS A 834 4.78 -8.74 24.72
CA LYS A 834 4.80 -7.33 25.14
C LYS A 834 6.16 -6.67 24.92
N LEU A 835 7.26 -7.36 25.26
CA LEU A 835 8.62 -6.85 25.05
C LEU A 835 8.97 -6.70 23.56
N LEU A 836 8.60 -7.67 22.73
CA LEU A 836 8.76 -7.58 21.28
C LEU A 836 7.91 -6.44 20.69
N GLY A 837 6.65 -6.33 21.14
CA GLY A 837 5.74 -5.26 20.71
C GLY A 837 6.15 -3.86 21.16
N PHE A 838 6.95 -3.74 22.23
CA PHE A 838 7.52 -2.47 22.69
C PHE A 838 8.60 -1.93 21.75
N GLY A 839 9.25 -2.79 20.96
CA GLY A 839 10.23 -2.44 19.92
C GLY A 839 11.66 -2.94 20.17
N SER A 840 11.97 -3.48 21.35
CA SER A 840 13.29 -4.03 21.66
C SER A 840 13.51 -5.43 21.08
N ALA A 841 14.73 -5.78 20.65
CA ALA A 841 15.10 -7.17 20.40
C ALA A 841 15.15 -7.94 21.72
N LEU A 842 14.46 -9.07 21.82
CA LEU A 842 14.58 -9.96 22.97
C LEU A 842 15.78 -10.89 22.78
N LEU A 843 16.76 -10.84 23.68
CA LEU A 843 18.00 -11.59 23.59
C LEU A 843 17.93 -12.86 24.43
N GLU A 844 17.96 -14.03 23.79
CA GLU A 844 17.92 -15.32 24.47
C GLU A 844 19.30 -15.72 25.01
N LYS A 845 19.32 -16.39 26.18
CA LYS A 845 20.54 -16.93 26.83
C LYS A 845 21.62 -15.89 27.11
N VAL A 846 21.26 -14.61 27.22
CA VAL A 846 22.18 -13.54 27.59
C VAL A 846 22.38 -13.47 29.10
N ASP A 847 21.29 -13.48 29.88
CA ASP A 847 21.36 -13.43 31.35
C ASP A 847 21.75 -14.78 31.96
N PRO A 848 22.55 -14.81 33.04
CA PRO A 848 22.84 -16.04 33.77
C PRO A 848 21.58 -16.72 34.35
N ASN A 849 20.52 -15.97 34.63
CA ASN A 849 19.24 -16.53 35.05
C ASN A 849 18.30 -16.68 33.83
N PRO A 850 17.89 -17.91 33.47
CA PRO A 850 17.03 -18.14 32.30
C PRO A 850 15.62 -17.54 32.43
N ASP A 851 15.18 -17.21 33.64
CA ASP A 851 13.86 -16.60 33.87
C ASP A 851 13.84 -15.08 33.61
N ASN A 852 15.01 -14.46 33.45
CA ASN A 852 15.14 -13.03 33.19
C ASN A 852 15.02 -12.72 31.70
N TYR A 853 14.32 -11.65 31.36
CA TYR A 853 14.21 -11.16 29.99
C TYR A 853 15.18 -10.00 29.77
N VAL A 854 15.97 -10.09 28.71
CA VAL A 854 16.94 -9.06 28.33
C VAL A 854 16.58 -8.55 26.94
N GLY A 855 16.62 -7.24 26.75
CA GLY A 855 16.41 -6.65 25.45
C GLY A 855 17.34 -5.51 25.11
N ALA A 856 17.53 -5.29 23.82
CA ALA A 856 18.39 -4.22 23.32
C ALA A 856 17.81 -3.58 22.06
N GLY A 857 18.08 -2.29 21.89
CA GLY A 857 17.71 -1.54 20.71
C GLY A 857 18.29 -0.13 20.70
N ILE A 858 18.06 0.58 19.61
CA ILE A 858 18.49 1.96 19.43
C ILE A 858 17.25 2.78 19.04
N ILE A 859 16.95 3.84 19.79
CA ILE A 859 15.94 4.81 19.39
C ILE A 859 16.57 5.75 18.38
N GLN A 860 15.98 5.80 17.18
CA GLN A 860 16.43 6.64 16.08
C GLN A 860 15.65 7.95 16.09
N THR A 861 16.33 9.06 16.29
CA THR A 861 15.80 10.41 16.09
C THR A 861 16.65 11.12 15.02
N LYS A 862 16.13 12.20 14.43
CA LYS A 862 16.90 12.98 13.45
C LYS A 862 18.16 13.61 14.06
N ALA A 863 18.06 14.08 15.31
CA ALA A 863 19.17 14.76 15.99
C ALA A 863 20.21 13.79 16.55
N LEU A 864 19.79 12.64 17.08
CA LEU A 864 20.66 11.74 17.84
C LEU A 864 20.15 10.29 17.90
N GLN A 865 21.06 9.36 18.18
CA GLN A 865 20.74 7.94 18.39
C GLN A 865 20.90 7.60 19.88
N VAL A 866 19.86 7.01 20.48
CA VAL A 866 19.88 6.63 21.90
C VAL A 866 19.94 5.11 22.02
N GLY A 867 21.10 4.58 22.42
CA GLY A 867 21.23 3.16 22.73
C GLY A 867 20.47 2.82 24.00
N CYS A 868 19.65 1.78 23.96
CA CYS A 868 18.79 1.35 25.07
C CYS A 868 18.98 -0.14 25.36
N LEU A 869 19.26 -0.45 26.62
CA LEU A 869 19.35 -1.81 27.14
C LEU A 869 18.30 -1.98 28.24
N LEU A 870 17.57 -3.09 28.21
CA LEU A 870 16.56 -3.40 29.22
C LEU A 870 16.81 -4.78 29.82
N ARG A 871 16.49 -4.90 31.10
CA ARG A 871 16.51 -6.15 31.85
C ARG A 871 15.27 -6.20 32.74
N LEU A 872 14.41 -7.19 32.49
CA LEU A 872 13.17 -7.43 33.22
C LEU A 872 13.31 -8.73 34.01
N GLU A 873 13.19 -8.63 35.33
CA GLU A 873 13.41 -9.75 36.24
C GLU A 873 12.07 -10.08 36.94
N PRO A 874 11.40 -11.17 36.55
CA PRO A 874 10.16 -11.60 37.19
C PRO A 874 10.44 -12.31 38.52
N ASN A 875 9.65 -12.00 39.55
CA ASN A 875 9.57 -12.77 40.78
C ASN A 875 8.17 -13.40 40.91
N ALA A 876 8.04 -14.65 40.44
CA ALA A 876 6.77 -15.37 40.44
C ALA A 876 6.18 -15.62 41.85
N GLN A 877 7.04 -15.78 42.87
CA GLN A 877 6.59 -16.01 44.25
C GLN A 877 5.94 -14.76 44.85
N ALA A 878 6.50 -13.58 44.54
CA ALA A 878 6.00 -12.30 45.06
C ALA A 878 5.02 -11.59 44.11
N GLN A 879 4.81 -12.11 42.89
CA GLN A 879 4.04 -11.46 41.82
C GLN A 879 4.52 -10.03 41.53
N MET A 880 5.84 -9.85 41.48
CA MET A 880 6.48 -8.56 41.23
C MET A 880 7.47 -8.64 40.07
N TYR A 881 7.61 -7.53 39.34
CA TYR A 881 8.66 -7.33 38.34
C TYR A 881 9.68 -6.31 38.85
N ARG A 882 10.96 -6.58 38.60
CA ARG A 882 12.02 -5.57 38.64
C ARG A 882 12.44 -5.24 37.22
N LEU A 883 12.14 -4.02 36.76
CA LEU A 883 12.54 -3.52 35.46
C LEU A 883 13.72 -2.56 35.63
N THR A 884 14.80 -2.81 34.89
CA THR A 884 15.96 -1.90 34.81
C THR A 884 16.19 -1.53 33.35
N LEU A 885 16.23 -0.24 33.05
CA LEU A 885 16.52 0.34 31.74
C LEU A 885 17.76 1.22 31.83
N ARG A 886 18.70 1.00 30.92
CA ARG A 886 19.93 1.80 30.79
C ARG A 886 19.99 2.38 29.39
N THR A 887 20.06 3.70 29.30
CA THR A 887 20.16 4.39 28.01
C THR A 887 21.23 5.48 28.05
N SER A 888 21.68 5.95 26.89
CA SER A 888 22.66 7.04 26.82
C SER A 888 22.10 8.41 27.27
N LYS A 889 20.79 8.55 27.51
CA LYS A 889 20.13 9.80 27.90
C LYS A 889 19.12 9.63 29.04
N GLU A 890 19.23 10.45 30.10
CA GLU A 890 18.41 10.33 31.31
C GLU A 890 16.89 10.38 31.08
N SER A 891 16.40 11.36 30.31
CA SER A 891 14.97 11.55 30.00
C SER A 891 14.36 10.29 29.36
N VAL A 892 15.12 9.63 28.49
CA VAL A 892 14.67 8.44 27.76
C VAL A 892 14.63 7.22 28.69
N SER A 893 15.64 7.05 29.56
CA SER A 893 15.66 5.96 30.55
C SER A 893 14.44 5.99 31.46
N LYS A 894 14.12 7.15 32.04
CA LYS A 894 12.96 7.30 32.94
C LYS A 894 11.65 7.07 32.22
N HIS A 895 11.47 7.72 31.06
CA HIS A 895 10.22 7.65 30.31
C HIS A 895 9.92 6.24 29.76
N LEU A 896 10.92 5.54 29.20
CA LEU A 896 10.74 4.15 28.76
C LEU A 896 10.41 3.22 29.93
N CYS A 897 11.00 3.45 31.11
CA CYS A 897 10.74 2.66 32.31
C CYS A 897 9.29 2.83 32.78
N GLU A 898 8.78 4.05 32.76
CA GLU A 898 7.39 4.35 33.08
C GLU A 898 6.43 3.67 32.09
N LEU A 899 6.62 3.89 30.78
CA LEU A 899 5.78 3.31 29.73
C LEU A 899 5.72 1.79 29.81
N LEU A 900 6.87 1.14 29.97
CA LEU A 900 6.96 -0.31 29.98
C LEU A 900 6.42 -0.90 31.29
N SER A 901 6.64 -0.24 32.44
CA SER A 901 6.12 -0.71 33.74
C SER A 901 4.59 -0.77 33.80
N GLN A 902 3.90 0.12 33.09
CA GLN A 902 2.43 0.14 33.05
C GLN A 902 1.83 -1.04 32.25
N GLN A 903 2.64 -1.74 31.45
CA GLN A 903 2.17 -2.83 30.59
C GLN A 903 2.10 -4.18 31.31
N PHE A 904 2.73 -4.33 32.48
CA PHE A 904 2.97 -5.62 33.13
C PHE A 904 2.11 -5.86 34.36
#